data_AF-A0A2T1FNI2-F1
#
_entry.id   AF-A0A2T1FNI2-F1
#
_cell.length_a   1.000
_cell.length_b   1.000
_cell.length_c   1.000
_cell.angle_alpha   90.00
_cell.angle_beta   90.00
_cell.angle_gamma   90.00
#
_symmetry.space_group_name_H-M   'P 1'
#
loop_
_entity.id
_entity.type
_entity.pdbx_description
1 polymer ?
#
loop_
_entity_poly.entity_id
_entity_poly.type
_entity_poly.pdbx_seq_one_letter_code
_entity_poly.pdbx_strand_id
1 'polypeptide(L)'
;MAEIRDTAQANLLAGTPEDDLIFGLMGNDTIAGNSGNDSIFGGKQSDSIEGNSGNDSIFGDLDNDTINGGEGSDFLVGGKGSDFISGNSGNDVLSGDRGTDILIGGEGADVFVLRRYAEADPFRTSGGVNLANADTIADFAPGTDLIGLGEGVSFSDLNILEAGNNTVIQDRVTGEFFATLQGVRQSSIGPANFTNNISSIAPNPPPPARTTAYALTPANRIVGFSLSNPGSVISDFPVTGLPAGESLLGIDYRPANGVLYGVGSSNRLYSLNPRTGEASQVGSGQFPVGLTPGAAGFDFNPTVDRIRFVNLAGQNARLNPDTAGIVDFDTQAGGIQLDGNLAYAAGDRNFGSSPGVAAAAYTNNLAGVTSTTLFAIDSNLDVLVRQAPPNNGVLNTIGSLGVDATSILGFDIRTIGGRDVAVAALEVGGVSGLYNINLTTGQASFAGQIADGRQINGLALPLPTAYALTVRNGAEAIVGFNEGAPQAILSDATVTGLQPGESLLGIDFRPANGQLYGVGSSNRLYAIDPVTGAASQVGSGQFPVGVTPGAAGFDFNPTVDRIRFVNQAGQNARLNPDTGAVVDTDTLTGGIQLDGNLAYAAGDRNFGNSPGVASAAYVNNLPGVNSTTLFAIDSNLDVLVRQDPPNNGVLNTIGSLGVDAGTVLGFDVRSVGGNETALAAIEVGGVSSLYNINLTTGRASIVGQIGDGRSIKGLALTLI
;
A
#
# COMPACT_ATOMS: atom_id res chain seq x y z
N MET A 1 -30.61 0.08 3.00
CA MET A 1 -29.87 0.42 1.78
C MET A 1 -30.73 0.27 0.55
N ALA A 2 -31.52 1.31 0.28
CA ALA A 2 -31.99 1.57 -1.06
C ALA A 2 -30.85 2.25 -1.85
N GLU A 3 -30.90 2.13 -3.17
CA GLU A 3 -29.93 2.74 -4.07
C GLU A 3 -30.69 3.73 -4.98
N ILE A 4 -30.35 5.01 -4.87
CA ILE A 4 -31.03 6.11 -5.54
C ILE A 4 -30.04 6.77 -6.48
N ARG A 5 -30.43 6.94 -7.74
CA ARG A 5 -29.55 7.44 -8.81
C ARG A 5 -30.23 8.50 -9.65
N ASP A 6 -29.43 9.50 -10.00
CA ASP A 6 -29.79 10.53 -10.95
C ASP A 6 -29.78 10.08 -12.43
N THR A 7 -30.25 10.97 -13.28
CA THR A 7 -30.02 11.12 -14.72
C THR A 7 -28.95 12.19 -14.99
N ALA A 8 -28.60 12.48 -16.26
CA ALA A 8 -27.55 13.48 -16.57
C ALA A 8 -28.02 14.96 -16.52
N GLN A 9 -28.95 15.33 -15.63
CA GLN A 9 -29.54 16.68 -15.52
C GLN A 9 -29.73 17.06 -14.04
N ALA A 10 -29.65 18.36 -13.75
CA ALA A 10 -29.93 18.94 -12.43
C ALA A 10 -31.28 18.48 -11.86
N ASN A 11 -31.26 17.81 -10.71
CA ASN A 11 -32.42 17.13 -10.15
C ASN A 11 -32.60 17.34 -8.64
N LEU A 12 -33.76 16.89 -8.15
CA LEU A 12 -34.08 16.80 -6.72
C LEU A 12 -34.11 15.32 -6.34
N LEU A 13 -33.15 14.89 -5.52
CA LEU A 13 -33.02 13.54 -4.98
C LEU A 13 -33.39 13.53 -3.50
N ALA A 14 -34.21 12.57 -3.09
CA ALA A 14 -34.59 12.39 -1.69
C ALA A 14 -34.48 10.92 -1.31
N GLY A 15 -33.74 10.64 -0.24
CA GLY A 15 -33.64 9.35 0.43
C GLY A 15 -34.95 8.90 1.08
N THR A 16 -34.91 7.71 1.65
CA THR A 16 -35.94 7.16 2.52
C THR A 16 -35.53 7.38 3.99
N PRO A 17 -36.36 6.96 4.96
CA PRO A 17 -35.95 7.02 6.38
C PRO A 17 -34.99 5.91 6.82
N GLU A 18 -34.36 5.19 5.89
CA GLU A 18 -33.43 4.10 6.15
C GLU A 18 -32.05 4.43 5.55
N ASP A 19 -30.98 3.77 6.01
CA ASP A 19 -29.63 3.93 5.42
C ASP A 19 -29.66 3.79 3.89
N ASP A 20 -29.20 4.80 3.17
CA ASP A 20 -29.26 4.89 1.71
C ASP A 20 -27.91 5.06 1.01
N LEU A 21 -27.92 4.75 -0.29
CA LEU A 21 -26.82 5.04 -1.20
C LEU A 21 -27.32 5.94 -2.33
N ILE A 22 -26.90 7.20 -2.35
CA ILE A 22 -27.44 8.24 -3.25
C ILE A 22 -26.32 8.78 -4.15
N PHE A 23 -26.60 8.89 -5.46
CA PHE A 23 -25.69 9.45 -6.47
C PHE A 23 -26.36 10.55 -7.30
N GLY A 24 -25.86 11.79 -7.25
CA GLY A 24 -26.24 12.93 -8.11
C GLY A 24 -25.66 12.86 -9.53
N LEU A 25 -24.49 12.24 -9.69
CA LEU A 25 -23.86 11.96 -10.99
C LEU A 25 -23.41 13.21 -11.78
N MET A 26 -24.32 13.86 -12.51
CA MET A 26 -24.05 14.99 -13.38
C MET A 26 -25.20 15.98 -13.27
N GLY A 27 -24.90 17.22 -12.90
CA GLY A 27 -25.92 18.26 -12.79
C GLY A 27 -25.63 19.15 -11.62
N ASN A 28 -26.42 20.20 -11.43
CA ASN A 28 -26.40 20.91 -10.14
C ASN A 28 -27.56 20.35 -9.33
N ASP A 29 -27.29 19.39 -8.46
CA ASP A 29 -28.30 18.58 -7.81
C ASP A 29 -28.65 19.11 -6.41
N THR A 30 -29.88 18.81 -5.98
CA THR A 30 -30.32 19.02 -4.60
C THR A 30 -30.64 17.66 -4.01
N ILE A 31 -29.86 17.24 -3.01
CA ILE A 31 -29.90 15.90 -2.44
C ILE A 31 -30.22 15.95 -0.95
N ALA A 32 -31.19 15.16 -0.50
CA ALA A 32 -31.51 14.99 0.92
C ALA A 32 -31.47 13.51 1.31
N GLY A 33 -30.62 13.13 2.29
CA GLY A 33 -30.54 11.78 2.87
C GLY A 33 -31.80 11.42 3.68
N ASN A 34 -32.22 12.34 4.55
CA ASN A 34 -33.35 12.27 5.49
C ASN A 34 -33.02 11.61 6.83
N SER A 35 -33.24 10.32 6.98
CA SER A 35 -32.97 9.64 8.25
C SER A 35 -32.28 8.32 7.94
N GLY A 36 -31.32 7.92 8.78
CA GLY A 36 -30.50 6.75 8.51
C GLY A 36 -29.04 7.16 8.35
N ASN A 37 -28.14 6.19 8.29
CA ASN A 37 -26.73 6.46 8.03
C ASN A 37 -26.50 6.38 6.51
N ASP A 38 -26.52 7.54 5.86
CA ASP A 38 -26.56 7.64 4.41
C ASP A 38 -25.17 7.77 3.80
N SER A 39 -25.08 7.34 2.55
CA SER A 39 -23.88 7.44 1.72
C SER A 39 -24.23 8.26 0.49
N ILE A 40 -23.82 9.53 0.48
CA ILE A 40 -24.25 10.51 -0.52
C ILE A 40 -23.06 10.98 -1.35
N PHE A 41 -23.23 10.97 -2.67
CA PHE A 41 -22.25 11.43 -3.65
C PHE A 41 -22.89 12.49 -4.55
N GLY A 42 -22.41 13.73 -4.51
CA GLY A 42 -22.85 14.84 -5.36
C GLY A 42 -22.54 14.55 -6.82
N GLY A 43 -21.26 14.50 -7.17
CA GLY A 43 -20.80 14.02 -8.46
C GLY A 43 -20.07 15.10 -9.24
N LYS A 44 -20.73 15.73 -10.22
CA LYS A 44 -20.11 16.80 -11.03
C LYS A 44 -20.99 18.03 -10.95
N GLN A 45 -20.32 19.18 -11.01
CA GLN A 45 -20.93 20.51 -10.93
C GLN A 45 -21.40 20.80 -9.50
N SER A 46 -21.98 21.98 -9.30
CA SER A 46 -22.26 22.48 -7.96
C SER A 46 -23.52 21.89 -7.36
N ASP A 47 -23.36 21.06 -6.34
CA ASP A 47 -24.43 20.33 -5.65
C ASP A 47 -24.80 20.96 -4.29
N SER A 48 -26.03 20.72 -3.86
CA SER A 48 -26.55 21.07 -2.54
C SER A 48 -26.99 19.79 -1.83
N ILE A 49 -26.25 19.40 -0.79
CA ILE A 49 -26.41 18.09 -0.14
C ILE A 49 -26.73 18.26 1.35
N GLU A 50 -27.80 17.60 1.80
CA GLU A 50 -28.23 17.54 3.21
C GLU A 50 -28.28 16.08 3.67
N GLY A 51 -27.42 15.68 4.61
CA GLY A 51 -27.47 14.36 5.25
C GLY A 51 -28.74 14.18 6.08
N ASN A 52 -29.00 15.17 6.95
CA ASN A 52 -30.09 15.22 7.93
C ASN A 52 -29.79 14.36 9.17
N SER A 53 -30.62 13.39 9.55
CA SER A 53 -30.45 12.66 10.81
C SER A 53 -29.76 11.31 10.62
N GLY A 54 -28.61 11.09 11.23
CA GLY A 54 -27.84 9.84 11.20
C GLY A 54 -26.36 10.12 11.07
N ASN A 55 -25.53 9.07 11.07
CA ASN A 55 -24.09 9.23 10.85
C ASN A 55 -23.80 9.07 9.35
N ASP A 56 -23.74 10.18 8.64
CA ASP A 56 -23.70 10.19 7.19
C ASP A 56 -22.26 10.21 6.64
N SER A 57 -22.11 9.75 5.41
CA SER A 57 -20.88 9.84 4.63
C SER A 57 -21.16 10.58 3.34
N ILE A 58 -20.73 11.83 3.26
CA ILE A 58 -21.09 12.76 2.18
C ILE A 58 -19.84 13.20 1.42
N PHE A 59 -19.91 13.10 0.10
CA PHE A 59 -18.86 13.49 -0.84
C PHE A 59 -19.44 14.45 -1.88
N GLY A 60 -18.96 15.69 -1.94
CA GLY A 60 -19.33 16.65 -3.00
C GLY A 60 -18.76 16.24 -4.37
N ASP A 61 -17.56 15.66 -4.36
CA ASP A 61 -16.78 15.19 -5.51
C ASP A 61 -16.16 16.33 -6.34
N LEU A 62 -16.83 16.92 -7.33
CA LEU A 62 -16.22 17.86 -8.28
C LEU A 62 -17.04 19.15 -8.44
N ASP A 63 -16.29 20.25 -8.59
CA ASP A 63 -16.78 21.64 -8.62
C ASP A 63 -17.25 22.09 -7.22
N ASN A 64 -17.93 23.23 -7.14
CA ASN A 64 -18.16 23.91 -5.85
C ASN A 64 -19.45 23.43 -5.19
N ASP A 65 -19.35 22.73 -4.07
CA ASP A 65 -20.47 22.08 -3.41
C ASP A 65 -20.89 22.77 -2.10
N THR A 66 -22.14 22.58 -1.71
CA THR A 66 -22.68 22.96 -0.40
C THR A 66 -23.14 21.71 0.33
N ILE A 67 -22.45 21.35 1.41
CA ILE A 67 -22.66 20.13 2.18
C ILE A 67 -23.09 20.47 3.61
N ASN A 68 -24.17 19.84 4.05
CA ASN A 68 -24.68 19.90 5.42
C ASN A 68 -24.84 18.47 5.94
N GLY A 69 -24.07 18.08 6.96
CA GLY A 69 -24.13 16.78 7.63
C GLY A 69 -25.47 16.61 8.36
N GLY A 70 -25.64 17.33 9.47
CA GLY A 70 -26.92 17.43 10.17
C GLY A 70 -26.82 16.94 11.62
N GLU A 71 -27.67 16.00 12.01
CA GLU A 71 -27.62 15.37 13.33
C GLU A 71 -26.90 14.03 13.26
N GLY A 72 -25.74 13.90 13.90
CA GLY A 72 -25.00 12.65 13.97
C GLY A 72 -23.50 12.89 13.88
N SER A 73 -22.72 11.82 13.92
CA SER A 73 -21.27 11.89 13.69
C SER A 73 -21.00 11.63 12.21
N ASP A 74 -20.79 12.70 11.46
CA ASP A 74 -20.72 12.68 10.01
C ASP A 74 -19.28 12.66 9.47
N PHE A 75 -19.15 12.13 8.26
CA PHE A 75 -17.92 12.17 7.47
C PHE A 75 -18.16 12.97 6.19
N LEU A 76 -17.58 14.17 6.10
CA LEU A 76 -17.88 15.14 5.05
C LEU A 76 -16.61 15.49 4.25
N VAL A 77 -16.68 15.29 2.94
CA VAL A 77 -15.60 15.63 2.00
C VAL A 77 -16.14 16.51 0.88
N GLY A 78 -15.60 17.72 0.74
CA GLY A 78 -15.96 18.64 -0.34
C GLY A 78 -15.53 18.07 -1.69
N GLY A 79 -14.25 17.78 -1.82
CA GLY A 79 -13.69 17.18 -3.02
C GLY A 79 -12.89 18.23 -3.76
N LYS A 80 -13.21 18.51 -5.02
CA LYS A 80 -12.46 19.49 -5.80
C LYS A 80 -13.35 20.69 -6.12
N GLY A 81 -13.15 21.81 -5.45
CA GLY A 81 -13.95 22.99 -5.65
C GLY A 81 -13.61 24.07 -4.64
N SER A 82 -14.40 25.13 -4.60
CA SER A 82 -14.50 25.96 -3.42
C SER A 82 -15.79 25.59 -2.72
N ASP A 83 -15.67 24.73 -1.72
CA ASP A 83 -16.78 24.05 -1.07
C ASP A 83 -17.20 24.74 0.23
N PHE A 84 -18.47 24.59 0.59
CA PHE A 84 -19.01 25.00 1.87
C PHE A 84 -19.49 23.76 2.62
N ILE A 85 -18.90 23.45 3.77
CA ILE A 85 -19.16 22.22 4.53
C ILE A 85 -19.52 22.56 5.97
N SER A 86 -20.65 22.03 6.44
CA SER A 86 -21.15 22.19 7.81
C SER A 86 -21.47 20.83 8.43
N GLY A 87 -20.82 20.47 9.53
CA GLY A 87 -21.12 19.25 10.32
C GLY A 87 -22.45 19.36 11.06
N ASN A 88 -22.64 20.47 11.78
CA ASN A 88 -23.78 20.80 12.63
C ASN A 88 -23.74 20.15 14.00
N SER A 89 -24.32 18.98 14.25
CA SER A 89 -24.40 18.43 15.62
C SER A 89 -23.93 17.00 15.69
N GLY A 90 -22.97 16.75 16.58
CA GLY A 90 -22.29 15.48 16.73
C GLY A 90 -20.79 15.64 16.52
N ASN A 91 -20.03 14.55 16.61
CA ASN A 91 -18.58 14.63 16.44
C ASN A 91 -18.24 14.33 14.98
N ASP A 92 -17.89 15.35 14.21
CA ASP A 92 -17.79 15.27 12.76
C ASP A 92 -16.34 15.23 12.27
N VAL A 93 -16.14 14.68 11.07
CA VAL A 93 -14.87 14.72 10.35
C VAL A 93 -15.07 15.44 9.03
N LEU A 94 -14.41 16.59 8.88
CA LEU A 94 -14.56 17.47 7.73
C LEU A 94 -13.25 17.58 6.95
N SER A 95 -13.35 17.55 5.63
CA SER A 95 -12.25 17.84 4.72
C SER A 95 -12.73 18.60 3.50
N GLY A 96 -12.19 19.79 3.28
CA GLY A 96 -12.39 20.53 2.02
C GLY A 96 -11.76 19.81 0.82
N ASP A 97 -10.66 19.09 1.09
CA ASP A 97 -9.84 18.40 0.09
C ASP A 97 -9.10 19.39 -0.81
N ARG A 98 -9.61 19.74 -2.00
CA ARG A 98 -8.92 20.64 -2.93
C ARG A 98 -9.74 21.86 -3.24
N GLY A 99 -9.18 22.98 -2.86
CA GLY A 99 -9.46 24.28 -3.45
C GLY A 99 -9.41 25.32 -2.36
N THR A 100 -10.50 26.05 -2.16
CA THR A 100 -10.55 27.07 -1.10
C THR A 100 -11.89 26.95 -0.43
N ASP A 101 -11.88 26.25 0.69
CA ASP A 101 -13.10 25.72 1.29
C ASP A 101 -13.45 26.45 2.58
N ILE A 102 -14.70 26.36 2.98
CA ILE A 102 -15.20 26.87 4.26
C ILE A 102 -15.74 25.69 5.06
N LEU A 103 -15.13 25.42 6.20
CA LEU A 103 -15.44 24.30 7.08
C LEU A 103 -16.01 24.81 8.41
N ILE A 104 -17.14 24.26 8.82
CA ILE A 104 -17.84 24.56 10.07
C ILE A 104 -18.11 23.22 10.77
N GLY A 105 -17.51 22.99 11.94
CA GLY A 105 -17.72 21.75 12.70
C GLY A 105 -19.11 21.73 13.34
N GLY A 106 -19.41 22.76 14.13
CA GLY A 106 -20.67 22.91 14.85
C GLY A 106 -20.56 22.50 16.32
N GLU A 107 -21.58 21.79 16.82
CA GLU A 107 -21.63 21.25 18.17
C GLU A 107 -20.99 19.86 18.23
N GLY A 108 -19.89 19.72 18.95
CA GLY A 108 -19.27 18.40 19.12
C GLY A 108 -17.79 18.52 19.35
N ALA A 109 -17.09 17.40 19.23
CA ALA A 109 -15.64 17.35 19.13
C ALA A 109 -15.25 16.93 17.72
N ASP A 110 -14.90 17.93 16.92
CA ASP A 110 -14.76 17.76 15.47
C ASP A 110 -13.30 17.59 15.04
N VAL A 111 -13.11 17.00 13.86
CA VAL A 111 -11.79 16.82 13.25
C VAL A 111 -11.77 17.44 11.85
N PHE A 112 -10.96 18.50 11.69
CA PHE A 112 -10.72 19.13 10.39
C PHE A 112 -9.46 18.55 9.76
N VAL A 113 -9.60 17.84 8.65
CA VAL A 113 -8.52 17.05 8.04
C VAL A 113 -7.79 17.86 6.97
N LEU A 114 -6.50 18.06 7.18
CA LEU A 114 -5.57 18.68 6.25
C LEU A 114 -4.69 17.60 5.60
N ARG A 115 -4.58 17.62 4.27
CA ARG A 115 -3.76 16.65 3.50
C ARG A 115 -2.74 17.37 2.63
N ARG A 116 -1.61 16.69 2.40
CA ARG A 116 -0.62 17.06 1.38
C ARG A 116 -0.89 16.26 0.12
N TYR A 117 -1.02 16.94 -1.02
CA TYR A 117 -1.13 16.29 -2.33
C TYR A 117 0.23 16.28 -3.04
N ALA A 118 0.67 15.11 -3.47
CA ALA A 118 1.98 14.90 -4.09
C ALA A 118 1.95 15.23 -5.60
N GLU A 119 1.68 16.46 -6.01
CA GLU A 119 1.62 16.85 -7.43
C GLU A 119 2.31 18.21 -7.69
N ALA A 120 2.88 18.39 -8.89
CA ALA A 120 3.65 19.56 -9.31
C ALA A 120 2.80 20.72 -9.89
N ASP A 121 1.48 20.71 -9.69
CA ASP A 121 0.58 21.71 -10.25
C ASP A 121 0.24 22.82 -9.23
N PRO A 122 0.69 24.07 -9.45
CA PRO A 122 0.47 25.19 -8.53
C PRO A 122 -1.00 25.69 -8.44
N PHE A 123 -1.94 25.07 -9.16
CA PHE A 123 -3.39 25.32 -9.02
C PHE A 123 -4.13 24.19 -8.26
N ARG A 124 -3.43 23.23 -7.63
CA ARG A 124 -4.02 21.97 -7.14
C ARG A 124 -3.51 21.49 -5.77
N THR A 125 -3.70 22.33 -4.77
CA THR A 125 -3.23 22.12 -3.39
C THR A 125 -4.41 22.36 -2.45
N SER A 126 -4.39 21.79 -1.25
CA SER A 126 -5.43 22.04 -0.21
C SER A 126 -5.50 23.50 0.24
N GLY A 127 -4.54 24.36 -0.13
CA GLY A 127 -4.75 25.81 0.00
C GLY A 127 -3.69 26.76 -0.56
N GLY A 128 -2.85 26.28 -1.49
CA GLY A 128 -2.01 27.10 -2.36
C GLY A 128 -0.81 27.72 -1.66
N VAL A 129 0.10 28.31 -2.43
CA VAL A 129 1.23 29.10 -1.89
C VAL A 129 0.85 30.53 -1.54
N ASN A 130 -0.44 30.88 -1.64
CA ASN A 130 -0.99 32.17 -1.26
C ASN A 130 -2.03 31.97 -0.16
N LEU A 131 -1.96 32.75 0.91
CA LEU A 131 -2.91 32.71 2.02
C LEU A 131 -4.37 32.84 1.58
N ALA A 132 -4.64 33.54 0.48
CA ALA A 132 -5.99 33.68 -0.07
C ALA A 132 -6.61 32.37 -0.56
N ASN A 133 -5.80 31.34 -0.77
CA ASN A 133 -6.24 30.03 -1.22
C ASN A 133 -6.41 29.06 -0.05
N ALA A 134 -6.02 29.44 1.17
CA ALA A 134 -6.13 28.58 2.34
C ALA A 134 -7.59 28.34 2.72
N ASP A 135 -7.90 27.13 3.18
CA ASP A 135 -9.22 26.83 3.73
C ASP A 135 -9.53 27.72 4.93
N THR A 136 -10.80 27.98 5.16
CA THR A 136 -11.27 28.69 6.34
C THR A 136 -11.98 27.71 7.27
N ILE A 137 -11.40 27.50 8.45
CA ILE A 137 -12.08 26.78 9.53
C ILE A 137 -12.73 27.83 10.43
N ALA A 138 -14.05 27.89 10.42
CA ALA A 138 -14.80 29.06 10.90
C ALA A 138 -15.02 29.09 12.42
N ASP A 139 -15.07 27.93 13.07
CA ASP A 139 -15.55 27.78 14.45
C ASP A 139 -14.68 26.87 15.35
N PHE A 140 -13.45 26.56 14.93
CA PHE A 140 -12.52 25.71 15.69
C PHE A 140 -12.41 26.11 17.17
N ALA A 141 -12.72 25.17 18.06
CA ALA A 141 -12.70 25.29 19.51
C ALA A 141 -11.49 24.56 20.12
N PRO A 142 -10.41 25.26 20.50
CA PRO A 142 -9.23 24.62 21.06
C PRO A 142 -9.53 23.85 22.34
N GLY A 143 -9.15 22.57 22.37
CA GLY A 143 -9.36 21.67 23.52
C GLY A 143 -10.61 20.82 23.41
N THR A 144 -11.46 21.08 22.42
CA THR A 144 -12.58 20.22 22.02
C THR A 144 -12.28 19.64 20.63
N ASP A 145 -11.97 20.50 19.66
CA ASP A 145 -11.72 20.10 18.28
C ASP A 145 -10.24 19.78 18.03
N LEU A 146 -10.01 19.03 16.96
CA LEU A 146 -8.70 18.62 16.49
C LEU A 146 -8.49 18.95 15.01
N ILE A 147 -7.23 19.21 14.66
CA ILE A 147 -6.77 19.23 13.28
C ILE A 147 -6.19 17.86 12.95
N GLY A 148 -6.82 17.15 12.03
CA GLY A 148 -6.33 15.90 11.48
C GLY A 148 -5.23 16.14 10.45
N LEU A 149 -4.09 15.46 10.56
CA LEU A 149 -3.00 15.54 9.60
C LEU A 149 -2.91 14.22 8.81
N GLY A 150 -3.23 14.28 7.52
CA GLY A 150 -3.21 13.14 6.60
C GLY A 150 -2.00 13.09 5.68
N GLU A 151 -1.85 11.98 4.96
CA GLU A 151 -0.85 11.78 3.89
C GLU A 151 0.60 12.09 4.32
N GLY A 152 0.98 11.62 5.51
CA GLY A 152 2.34 11.76 6.03
C GLY A 152 2.71 13.16 6.53
N VAL A 153 1.74 14.07 6.67
CA VAL A 153 1.93 15.35 7.36
C VAL A 153 2.01 15.12 8.86
N SER A 154 3.00 15.72 9.50
CA SER A 154 3.18 15.71 10.96
C SER A 154 3.13 17.12 11.52
N PHE A 155 2.88 17.26 12.81
CA PHE A 155 2.92 18.58 13.46
C PHE A 155 4.29 19.29 13.27
N SER A 156 5.38 18.51 13.20
CA SER A 156 6.72 19.05 12.91
C SER A 156 6.88 19.63 11.50
N ASP A 157 5.97 19.30 10.58
CA ASP A 157 5.96 19.87 9.24
C ASP A 157 5.22 21.20 9.19
N LEU A 158 4.67 21.71 10.29
CA LEU A 158 3.82 22.90 10.27
C LEU A 158 4.52 24.16 10.78
N ASN A 159 4.27 25.26 10.08
CA ASN A 159 4.37 26.62 10.60
C ASN A 159 2.99 27.05 11.11
N ILE A 160 2.89 27.35 12.41
CA ILE A 160 1.68 27.91 13.01
C ILE A 160 1.91 29.40 13.20
N LEU A 161 1.26 30.20 12.37
CA LEU A 161 1.51 31.63 12.22
C LEU A 161 0.32 32.45 12.76
N GLU A 162 0.62 33.56 13.44
CA GLU A 162 -0.40 34.51 13.87
C GLU A 162 -0.77 35.46 12.71
N ALA A 163 -2.07 35.62 12.44
CA ALA A 163 -2.59 36.51 11.42
C ALA A 163 -3.76 37.34 11.96
N GLY A 164 -3.45 38.44 12.66
CA GLY A 164 -4.46 39.25 13.34
C GLY A 164 -5.09 38.48 14.49
N ASN A 165 -6.42 38.27 14.46
CA ASN A 165 -7.13 37.44 15.44
C ASN A 165 -7.24 35.96 15.02
N ASN A 166 -6.60 35.57 13.91
CA ASN A 166 -6.67 34.24 13.35
C ASN A 166 -5.32 33.52 13.51
N THR A 167 -5.35 32.21 13.35
CA THR A 167 -4.15 31.37 13.24
C THR A 167 -4.08 30.78 11.84
N VAL A 168 -2.92 30.83 11.22
CA VAL A 168 -2.66 30.25 9.90
C VAL A 168 -1.78 29.02 10.06
N ILE A 169 -2.19 27.93 9.45
CA ILE A 169 -1.45 26.67 9.39
C ILE A 169 -0.83 26.59 7.99
N GLN A 170 0.49 26.58 7.92
CA GLN A 170 1.23 26.48 6.67
C GLN A 170 2.15 25.25 6.71
N ASP A 171 2.19 24.48 5.63
CA ASP A 171 3.16 23.42 5.43
C ASP A 171 4.56 24.00 5.25
N ARG A 172 5.49 23.61 6.12
CA ARG A 172 6.91 23.98 6.05
C ARG A 172 7.63 23.28 4.91
N VAL A 173 7.16 22.11 4.48
CA VAL A 173 7.79 21.30 3.43
C VAL A 173 7.49 21.87 2.06
N THR A 174 6.21 22.15 1.77
CA THR A 174 5.77 22.65 0.45
C THR A 174 5.65 24.17 0.39
N GLY A 175 5.46 24.84 1.53
CA GLY A 175 5.14 26.27 1.61
C GLY A 175 3.65 26.58 1.42
N GLU A 176 2.81 25.56 1.25
CA GLU A 176 1.36 25.71 1.08
C GLU A 176 0.69 26.19 2.37
N PHE A 177 -0.28 27.07 2.24
CA PHE A 177 -1.16 27.46 3.33
C PHE A 177 -2.32 26.48 3.38
N PHE A 178 -2.38 25.63 4.41
CA PHE A 178 -3.46 24.66 4.53
C PHE A 178 -4.76 25.32 4.98
N ALA A 179 -4.72 26.05 6.10
CA ALA A 179 -5.94 26.58 6.68
C ALA A 179 -5.72 27.84 7.51
N THR A 180 -6.77 28.65 7.60
CA THR A 180 -6.94 29.74 8.54
C THR A 180 -7.98 29.35 9.58
N LEU A 181 -7.57 29.25 10.85
CA LEU A 181 -8.47 29.12 11.99
C LEU A 181 -9.01 30.52 12.35
N GLN A 182 -10.26 30.77 11.98
CA GLN A 182 -10.87 32.08 12.14
C GLN A 182 -11.17 32.37 13.63
N GLY A 183 -10.74 33.53 14.12
CA GLY A 183 -10.99 33.95 15.51
C GLY A 183 -10.20 33.20 16.58
N VAL A 184 -9.33 32.25 16.20
CA VAL A 184 -8.49 31.48 17.11
C VAL A 184 -7.10 32.08 17.18
N ARG A 185 -6.62 32.36 18.40
CA ARG A 185 -5.28 32.91 18.61
C ARG A 185 -4.22 31.83 18.49
N GLN A 186 -3.08 32.19 17.91
CA GLN A 186 -1.95 31.27 17.74
C GLN A 186 -1.49 30.67 19.08
N SER A 187 -1.54 31.46 20.16
CA SER A 187 -1.13 31.04 21.51
C SER A 187 -1.98 29.93 22.12
N SER A 188 -3.19 29.67 21.61
CA SER A 188 -4.05 28.56 22.05
C SER A 188 -3.86 27.28 21.24
N ILE A 189 -2.97 27.30 20.24
CA ILE A 189 -2.70 26.17 19.36
C ILE A 189 -1.34 25.55 19.71
N GLY A 190 -1.34 24.26 20.01
CA GLY A 190 -0.15 23.45 20.24
C GLY A 190 -0.32 22.03 19.76
N PRO A 191 0.69 21.15 19.98
CA PRO A 191 0.65 19.76 19.49
C PRO A 191 -0.59 18.97 19.90
N ALA A 192 -1.19 19.28 21.05
CA ALA A 192 -2.39 18.60 21.55
C ALA A 192 -3.66 18.90 20.74
N ASN A 193 -3.65 19.94 19.89
CA ASN A 193 -4.74 20.26 18.99
C ASN A 193 -4.67 19.50 17.66
N PHE A 194 -3.69 18.61 17.48
CA PHE A 194 -3.47 17.88 16.23
C PHE A 194 -3.51 16.37 16.46
N THR A 195 -3.95 15.63 15.45
CA THR A 195 -3.96 14.16 15.45
C THR A 195 -3.52 13.62 14.10
N ASN A 196 -2.71 12.56 14.10
CA ASN A 196 -2.39 11.79 12.89
C ASN A 196 -3.24 10.51 12.80
N ASN A 197 -4.04 10.20 13.83
CA ASN A 197 -4.93 9.05 13.81
C ASN A 197 -6.24 9.44 13.12
N ILE A 198 -6.18 9.66 11.81
CA ILE A 198 -7.33 9.99 10.98
C ILE A 198 -8.04 8.74 10.44
N SER A 199 -7.33 7.61 10.33
CA SER A 199 -7.83 6.34 9.77
C SER A 199 -8.77 5.58 10.70
N SER A 200 -8.78 5.88 12.01
CA SER A 200 -9.79 5.36 12.94
C SER A 200 -11.06 6.22 13.02
N ILE A 201 -11.12 7.32 12.26
CA ILE A 201 -12.19 8.34 12.34
C ILE A 201 -12.80 8.61 10.95
N ALA A 202 -12.10 8.27 9.86
CA ALA A 202 -12.63 8.31 8.49
C ALA A 202 -13.00 6.88 8.02
N PRO A 203 -14.28 6.54 7.83
CA PRO A 203 -14.62 5.32 7.09
C PRO A 203 -14.09 5.42 5.66
N ASN A 204 -13.63 4.30 5.09
CA ASN A 204 -13.36 4.25 3.64
C ASN A 204 -14.63 4.69 2.90
N PRO A 205 -14.52 5.47 1.81
CA PRO A 205 -15.68 5.80 1.00
C PRO A 205 -16.46 4.52 0.70
N PRO A 206 -17.79 4.53 0.86
CA PRO A 206 -18.61 3.36 0.62
C PRO A 206 -18.26 2.78 -0.76
N PRO A 207 -18.15 1.44 -0.87
CA PRO A 207 -17.89 0.79 -2.14
C PRO A 207 -18.89 1.31 -3.18
N PRO A 208 -18.47 1.58 -4.43
CA PRO A 208 -19.42 1.94 -5.46
C PRO A 208 -20.48 0.84 -5.56
N ALA A 209 -21.73 1.25 -5.79
CA ALA A 209 -22.90 0.38 -5.69
C ALA A 209 -22.70 -1.01 -6.28
N ARG A 210 -23.35 -2.00 -5.67
CA ARG A 210 -23.27 -3.44 -5.99
C ARG A 210 -23.74 -3.80 -7.40
N THR A 211 -24.10 -2.83 -8.22
CA THR A 211 -24.62 -2.99 -9.58
C THR A 211 -23.77 -2.25 -10.61
N THR A 212 -22.61 -1.70 -10.23
CA THR A 212 -21.74 -0.91 -11.10
C THR A 212 -20.47 -1.67 -11.47
N ALA A 213 -19.98 -1.46 -12.70
CA ALA A 213 -18.64 -1.84 -13.12
C ALA A 213 -17.97 -0.66 -13.80
N TYR A 214 -16.64 -0.68 -13.89
CA TYR A 214 -15.86 0.35 -14.55
C TYR A 214 -15.14 -0.23 -15.75
N ALA A 215 -15.21 0.50 -16.87
CA ALA A 215 -14.46 0.21 -18.07
C ALA A 215 -13.37 1.26 -18.30
N LEU A 216 -12.21 0.82 -18.78
CA LEU A 216 -11.15 1.71 -19.28
C LEU A 216 -11.28 1.81 -20.80
N THR A 217 -11.34 3.01 -21.36
CA THR A 217 -11.41 3.22 -22.82
C THR A 217 -10.04 3.44 -23.46
N PRO A 218 -9.84 3.17 -24.77
CA PRO A 218 -8.60 3.50 -25.49
C PRO A 218 -8.19 4.98 -25.40
N ALA A 219 -9.17 5.88 -25.25
CA ALA A 219 -8.95 7.31 -25.01
C ALA A 219 -8.52 7.64 -23.57
N ASN A 220 -8.19 6.63 -22.77
CA ASN A 220 -7.76 6.73 -21.38
C ASN A 220 -8.81 7.40 -20.50
N ARG A 221 -10.03 6.87 -20.53
CA ARG A 221 -11.16 7.33 -19.70
C ARG A 221 -11.71 6.18 -18.88
N ILE A 222 -12.09 6.46 -17.64
CA ILE A 222 -12.81 5.53 -16.76
C ILE A 222 -14.31 5.79 -16.93
N VAL A 223 -15.03 4.75 -17.31
CA VAL A 223 -16.47 4.79 -17.60
C VAL A 223 -17.19 3.84 -16.65
N GLY A 224 -17.96 4.38 -15.71
CA GLY A 224 -18.85 3.58 -14.88
C GLY A 224 -20.12 3.21 -15.64
N PHE A 225 -20.57 1.96 -15.54
CA PHE A 225 -21.81 1.47 -16.17
C PHE A 225 -22.53 0.42 -15.33
N SER A 226 -23.83 0.24 -15.58
CA SER A 226 -24.67 -0.69 -14.80
C SER A 226 -24.54 -2.13 -15.29
N LEU A 227 -24.36 -3.09 -14.38
CA LEU A 227 -24.28 -4.52 -14.72
C LEU A 227 -25.60 -5.11 -15.22
N SER A 228 -26.75 -4.58 -14.77
CA SER A 228 -28.07 -5.04 -15.21
C SER A 228 -28.51 -4.41 -16.54
N ASN A 229 -27.93 -3.25 -16.87
CA ASN A 229 -28.09 -2.60 -18.16
C ASN A 229 -26.74 -2.03 -18.63
N PRO A 230 -25.86 -2.87 -19.22
CA PRO A 230 -24.49 -2.47 -19.56
C PRO A 230 -24.38 -1.25 -20.45
N GLY A 231 -25.44 -0.92 -21.20
CA GLY A 231 -25.48 0.25 -22.07
C GLY A 231 -25.64 1.60 -21.33
N SER A 232 -26.03 1.56 -20.05
CA SER A 232 -26.25 2.76 -19.25
C SER A 232 -24.94 3.27 -18.66
N VAL A 233 -24.39 4.34 -19.24
CA VAL A 233 -23.24 5.06 -18.68
C VAL A 233 -23.69 5.82 -17.43
N ILE A 234 -23.03 5.56 -16.31
CA ILE A 234 -23.24 6.22 -15.01
C ILE A 234 -22.24 7.35 -14.83
N SER A 235 -21.00 7.13 -15.25
CA SER A 235 -19.93 8.11 -15.11
C SER A 235 -18.93 8.01 -16.25
N ASP A 236 -18.25 9.12 -16.54
CA ASP A 236 -17.28 9.21 -17.62
C ASP A 236 -16.22 10.28 -17.33
N PHE A 237 -15.02 9.83 -16.97
CA PHE A 237 -13.92 10.68 -16.54
C PHE A 237 -12.65 10.43 -17.35
N PRO A 238 -11.99 11.49 -17.88
CA PRO A 238 -10.65 11.33 -18.43
C PRO A 238 -9.67 10.96 -17.32
N VAL A 239 -8.75 10.05 -17.61
CA VAL A 239 -7.68 9.73 -16.66
C VAL A 239 -6.66 10.88 -16.65
N THR A 240 -6.43 11.45 -15.47
CA THR A 240 -5.46 12.53 -15.23
C THR A 240 -4.36 12.09 -14.26
N GLY A 241 -3.30 12.88 -14.05
CA GLY A 241 -2.19 12.52 -13.14
C GLY A 241 -1.13 11.60 -13.76
N LEU A 242 -1.29 11.22 -15.04
CA LEU A 242 -0.28 10.46 -15.78
C LEU A 242 0.78 11.38 -16.42
N PRO A 243 2.05 10.92 -16.53
CA PRO A 243 3.05 11.56 -17.37
C PRO A 243 2.59 11.76 -18.83
N ALA A 244 3.12 12.81 -19.48
CA ALA A 244 2.73 13.14 -20.85
C ALA A 244 3.00 11.97 -21.82
N GLY A 245 1.96 11.50 -22.50
CA GLY A 245 2.02 10.39 -23.45
C GLY A 245 1.81 9.00 -22.84
N GLU A 246 1.63 8.90 -21.52
CA GLU A 246 1.29 7.65 -20.84
C GLU A 246 -0.22 7.38 -20.87
N SER A 247 -0.59 6.10 -20.97
CA SER A 247 -1.99 5.64 -20.86
C SER A 247 -2.07 4.36 -20.04
N LEU A 248 -3.21 4.10 -19.41
CA LEU A 248 -3.41 2.86 -18.67
C LEU A 248 -3.59 1.66 -19.63
N LEU A 249 -3.13 0.50 -19.22
CA LEU A 249 -3.21 -0.78 -19.94
C LEU A 249 -4.33 -1.67 -19.42
N GLY A 250 -4.66 -1.57 -18.12
CA GLY A 250 -5.70 -2.34 -17.45
C GLY A 250 -6.02 -1.73 -16.09
N ILE A 251 -7.14 -2.13 -15.50
CA ILE A 251 -7.63 -1.66 -14.20
C ILE A 251 -8.25 -2.82 -13.41
N ASP A 252 -8.16 -2.79 -12.09
CA ASP A 252 -8.87 -3.69 -11.18
C ASP A 252 -8.89 -3.13 -9.74
N TYR A 253 -9.86 -3.56 -8.94
CA TYR A 253 -9.99 -3.18 -7.54
C TYR A 253 -9.16 -4.07 -6.61
N ARG A 254 -8.45 -3.46 -5.66
CA ARG A 254 -7.77 -4.19 -4.59
C ARG A 254 -8.76 -4.53 -3.47
N PRO A 255 -8.99 -5.81 -3.13
CA PRO A 255 -9.89 -6.23 -2.06
C PRO A 255 -9.57 -5.61 -0.72
N ALA A 256 -8.27 -5.53 -0.39
CA ALA A 256 -7.80 -5.11 0.91
C ALA A 256 -8.20 -3.67 1.29
N ASN A 257 -8.38 -2.78 0.31
CA ASN A 257 -8.70 -1.37 0.57
C ASN A 257 -9.84 -0.81 -0.29
N GLY A 258 -10.40 -1.57 -1.24
CA GLY A 258 -11.49 -1.13 -2.09
C GLY A 258 -11.10 -0.07 -3.13
N VAL A 259 -9.79 0.16 -3.34
CA VAL A 259 -9.28 1.19 -4.26
C VAL A 259 -9.10 0.58 -5.65
N LEU A 260 -9.44 1.35 -6.70
CA LEU A 260 -9.19 0.97 -8.09
C LEU A 260 -7.71 1.23 -8.41
N TYR A 261 -7.03 0.27 -9.05
CA TYR A 261 -5.66 0.44 -9.52
C TYR A 261 -5.60 0.29 -11.03
N GLY A 262 -4.54 0.81 -11.64
CA GLY A 262 -4.23 0.57 -13.04
C GLY A 262 -2.74 0.59 -13.34
N VAL A 263 -2.35 -0.12 -14.39
CA VAL A 263 -0.95 -0.18 -14.87
C VAL A 263 -0.79 0.73 -16.08
N GLY A 264 0.15 1.68 -16.04
CA GLY A 264 0.48 2.57 -17.13
C GLY A 264 1.39 1.93 -18.20
N SER A 265 1.31 2.46 -19.42
CA SER A 265 2.09 2.02 -20.59
C SER A 265 3.59 2.27 -20.47
N SER A 266 4.01 3.03 -19.46
CA SER A 266 5.42 3.22 -19.10
C SER A 266 5.82 2.39 -17.89
N ASN A 267 5.12 1.28 -17.64
CA ASN A 267 5.40 0.33 -16.56
C ASN A 267 5.32 0.97 -15.17
N ARG A 268 4.28 1.78 -14.92
CA ARG A 268 4.02 2.36 -13.60
C ARG A 268 2.70 1.82 -13.06
N LEU A 269 2.59 1.68 -11.75
CA LEU A 269 1.33 1.34 -11.10
C LEU A 269 0.69 2.63 -10.58
N TYR A 270 -0.63 2.72 -10.64
CA TYR A 270 -1.41 3.86 -10.17
C TYR A 270 -2.57 3.38 -9.32
N SER A 271 -2.88 4.11 -8.26
CA SER A 271 -4.23 4.12 -7.68
C SER A 271 -5.06 5.12 -8.47
N LEU A 272 -6.35 4.84 -8.60
CA LEU A 272 -7.28 5.59 -9.42
C LEU A 272 -8.49 5.98 -8.59
N ASN A 273 -8.89 7.24 -8.69
CA ASN A 273 -10.20 7.67 -8.28
C ASN A 273 -11.17 7.48 -9.47
N PRO A 274 -12.06 6.47 -9.45
CA PRO A 274 -12.99 6.21 -10.55
C PRO A 274 -14.09 7.28 -10.69
N ARG A 275 -14.25 8.16 -9.68
CA ARG A 275 -15.22 9.27 -9.66
C ARG A 275 -14.65 10.58 -10.17
N THR A 276 -13.34 10.69 -10.37
CA THR A 276 -12.71 11.90 -10.92
C THR A 276 -11.81 11.60 -12.11
N GLY A 277 -11.41 10.33 -12.28
CA GLY A 277 -10.41 9.89 -13.24
C GLY A 277 -8.96 10.14 -12.79
N GLU A 278 -8.75 10.68 -11.60
CA GLU A 278 -7.39 10.97 -11.16
C GLU A 278 -6.58 9.70 -10.86
N ALA A 279 -5.35 9.66 -11.37
CA ALA A 279 -4.37 8.62 -11.11
C ALA A 279 -3.24 9.15 -10.24
N SER A 280 -3.00 8.50 -9.10
CA SER A 280 -1.86 8.78 -8.23
C SER A 280 -0.85 7.65 -8.38
N GLN A 281 0.41 7.97 -8.69
CA GLN A 281 1.42 6.95 -8.89
C GLN A 281 1.67 6.17 -7.58
N VAL A 282 1.68 4.86 -7.67
CA VAL A 282 2.05 3.94 -6.60
C VAL A 282 3.52 3.61 -6.73
N GLY A 283 4.27 3.84 -5.65
CA GLY A 283 5.73 3.82 -5.69
C GLY A 283 6.29 4.95 -6.57
N SER A 284 7.58 4.89 -6.86
CA SER A 284 8.32 6.05 -7.38
C SER A 284 8.99 5.84 -8.74
N GLY A 285 8.94 4.62 -9.26
CA GLY A 285 9.65 4.24 -10.48
C GLY A 285 8.78 3.46 -11.45
N GLN A 286 9.31 3.27 -12.64
CA GLN A 286 8.85 2.22 -13.52
C GLN A 286 9.24 0.88 -12.91
N PHE A 287 8.36 -0.12 -12.92
CA PHE A 287 8.79 -1.47 -12.54
C PHE A 287 9.73 -2.04 -13.61
N PRO A 288 10.73 -2.88 -13.22
CA PRO A 288 11.96 -3.04 -14.00
C PRO A 288 11.83 -3.93 -15.26
N VAL A 289 10.65 -4.49 -15.51
CA VAL A 289 10.39 -5.33 -16.68
C VAL A 289 9.62 -4.53 -17.71
N GLY A 290 10.12 -4.51 -18.95
CA GLY A 290 9.39 -4.00 -20.09
C GLY A 290 8.16 -4.85 -20.38
N LEU A 291 6.96 -4.32 -20.11
CA LEU A 291 5.74 -4.94 -20.59
C LEU A 291 5.60 -4.69 -22.09
N THR A 292 5.32 -5.75 -22.82
CA THR A 292 4.99 -5.65 -24.24
C THR A 292 3.60 -5.00 -24.35
N PRO A 293 3.44 -3.89 -25.10
CA PRO A 293 2.13 -3.29 -25.33
C PRO A 293 1.14 -4.28 -25.96
N GLY A 294 -0.09 -4.32 -25.48
CA GLY A 294 -1.15 -5.22 -25.96
C GLY A 294 -2.28 -5.40 -24.95
N ALA A 295 -3.27 -6.24 -25.27
CA ALA A 295 -4.30 -6.64 -24.31
C ALA A 295 -3.64 -7.35 -23.11
N ALA A 296 -4.02 -6.95 -21.91
CA ALA A 296 -3.46 -7.43 -20.67
C ALA A 296 -4.55 -7.69 -19.63
N GLY A 297 -4.41 -8.80 -18.91
CA GLY A 297 -5.17 -9.08 -17.70
C GLY A 297 -4.45 -8.51 -16.49
N PHE A 298 -5.20 -7.83 -15.64
CA PHE A 298 -4.73 -7.23 -14.40
C PHE A 298 -5.76 -7.56 -13.34
N ASP A 299 -5.39 -8.29 -12.29
CA ASP A 299 -6.32 -8.69 -11.24
C ASP A 299 -5.62 -8.87 -9.88
N PHE A 300 -6.29 -8.55 -8.78
CA PHE A 300 -5.76 -8.74 -7.43
C PHE A 300 -5.98 -10.15 -6.89
N ASN A 301 -4.89 -10.78 -6.47
CA ASN A 301 -4.97 -11.99 -5.65
C ASN A 301 -5.33 -11.62 -4.20
N PRO A 302 -6.52 -12.00 -3.71
CA PRO A 302 -6.98 -11.61 -2.38
C PRO A 302 -6.26 -12.34 -1.24
N THR A 303 -5.60 -13.48 -1.51
CA THR A 303 -4.95 -14.29 -0.46
C THR A 303 -3.54 -13.85 -0.12
N VAL A 304 -2.79 -13.39 -1.11
CA VAL A 304 -1.41 -12.90 -0.94
C VAL A 304 -1.30 -11.40 -1.11
N ASP A 305 -2.42 -10.74 -1.43
CA ASP A 305 -2.52 -9.31 -1.71
C ASP A 305 -1.45 -8.87 -2.73
N ARG A 306 -1.50 -9.51 -3.91
CA ARG A 306 -0.57 -9.26 -5.02
C ARG A 306 -1.35 -9.05 -6.30
N ILE A 307 -0.85 -8.18 -7.15
CA ILE A 307 -1.39 -7.98 -8.48
C ILE A 307 -0.88 -9.10 -9.37
N ARG A 308 -1.76 -9.72 -10.14
CA ARG A 308 -1.45 -10.59 -11.26
C ARG A 308 -1.50 -9.77 -12.54
N PHE A 309 -0.43 -9.85 -13.33
CA PHE A 309 -0.38 -9.30 -14.68
C PHE A 309 -0.14 -10.42 -15.69
N VAL A 310 -0.95 -10.48 -16.75
CA VAL A 310 -0.77 -11.38 -17.89
C VAL A 310 -0.96 -10.63 -19.20
N ASN A 311 -0.28 -11.04 -20.28
CA ASN A 311 -0.54 -10.48 -21.61
C ASN A 311 -0.35 -11.49 -22.75
N LEU A 312 -0.75 -11.08 -23.96
CA LEU A 312 -0.64 -11.87 -25.18
C LEU A 312 0.80 -12.14 -25.65
N ALA A 313 1.80 -11.46 -25.07
CA ALA A 313 3.22 -11.78 -25.29
C ALA A 313 3.68 -12.98 -24.44
N GLY A 314 2.78 -13.60 -23.69
CA GLY A 314 3.07 -14.71 -22.79
C GLY A 314 3.73 -14.28 -21.48
N GLN A 315 3.79 -12.96 -21.21
CA GLN A 315 4.33 -12.45 -19.95
C GLN A 315 3.32 -12.71 -18.84
N ASN A 316 3.80 -13.24 -17.71
CA ASN A 316 3.06 -13.43 -16.47
C ASN A 316 3.90 -12.85 -15.33
N ALA A 317 3.31 -12.01 -14.48
CA ALA A 317 4.03 -11.37 -13.38
C ALA A 317 3.15 -11.22 -12.15
N ARG A 318 3.82 -11.09 -11.01
CA ARG A 318 3.21 -10.61 -9.77
C ARG A 318 3.82 -9.29 -9.35
N LEU A 319 2.99 -8.30 -9.06
CA LEU A 319 3.42 -7.01 -8.54
C LEU A 319 2.96 -6.85 -7.08
N ASN A 320 3.80 -6.22 -6.29
CA ASN A 320 3.45 -5.74 -4.97
C ASN A 320 2.59 -4.47 -5.14
N PRO A 321 1.38 -4.43 -4.57
CA PRO A 321 0.45 -3.34 -4.77
C PRO A 321 0.78 -2.07 -3.98
N ASP A 322 1.71 -2.12 -3.03
CA ASP A 322 2.13 -0.98 -2.22
C ASP A 322 3.42 -0.34 -2.78
N THR A 323 4.29 -1.14 -3.40
CA THR A 323 5.60 -0.66 -3.91
C THR A 323 5.72 -0.67 -5.43
N ALA A 324 4.78 -1.30 -6.14
CA ALA A 324 4.87 -1.65 -7.56
C ALA A 324 6.04 -2.62 -7.90
N GLY A 325 6.76 -3.14 -6.91
CA GLY A 325 7.89 -4.05 -7.12
C GLY A 325 7.44 -5.45 -7.54
N ILE A 326 8.22 -6.14 -8.40
CA ILE A 326 7.92 -7.54 -8.77
C ILE A 326 8.17 -8.47 -7.58
N VAL A 327 7.26 -9.43 -7.38
CA VAL A 327 7.35 -10.45 -6.32
C VAL A 327 7.77 -11.78 -6.91
N ASP A 328 9.04 -12.14 -6.65
CA ASP A 328 9.67 -13.39 -7.08
C ASP A 328 9.15 -14.59 -6.26
N PHE A 329 9.05 -15.75 -6.92
CA PHE A 329 8.52 -16.99 -6.38
C PHE A 329 9.13 -18.27 -6.96
N ASP A 330 10.20 -18.23 -7.76
CA ASP A 330 10.79 -19.50 -8.19
C ASP A 330 11.58 -20.16 -7.06
N THR A 331 10.89 -21.04 -6.33
CA THR A 331 11.49 -22.05 -5.47
C THR A 331 11.15 -23.45 -6.01
N GLN A 332 11.83 -23.91 -7.06
CA GLN A 332 12.41 -25.27 -7.28
C GLN A 332 12.36 -25.67 -8.77
N ALA A 333 13.37 -26.31 -9.39
CA ALA A 333 14.38 -27.23 -8.87
C ALA A 333 15.72 -27.10 -9.63
N GLY A 334 16.83 -26.95 -8.91
CA GLY A 334 18.17 -26.88 -9.51
C GLY A 334 19.30 -26.39 -8.58
N GLY A 335 18.94 -25.65 -7.52
CA GLY A 335 19.88 -25.22 -6.49
C GLY A 335 19.51 -23.82 -6.03
N ILE A 336 19.01 -23.69 -4.80
CA ILE A 336 18.83 -22.40 -4.16
C ILE A 336 20.22 -21.85 -3.90
N GLN A 337 20.60 -20.78 -4.58
CA GLN A 337 21.85 -20.09 -4.33
C GLN A 337 21.57 -18.93 -3.36
N LEU A 338 22.32 -18.88 -2.26
CA LEU A 338 22.45 -17.64 -1.49
C LEU A 338 22.99 -16.54 -2.43
N ASP A 339 22.86 -15.27 -2.06
CA ASP A 339 23.35 -14.10 -2.83
C ASP A 339 24.90 -14.07 -3.00
N GLY A 340 25.57 -15.20 -2.83
CA GLY A 340 27.02 -15.37 -2.74
C GLY A 340 27.57 -14.92 -1.38
N ASN A 341 28.81 -15.32 -1.09
CA ASN A 341 29.52 -14.79 0.07
C ASN A 341 29.84 -13.31 -0.17
N LEU A 342 29.70 -12.49 0.88
CA LEU A 342 30.11 -11.08 0.83
C LEU A 342 31.63 -10.97 0.57
N ALA A 343 32.01 -9.94 -0.18
CA ALA A 343 33.41 -9.64 -0.49
C ALA A 343 33.66 -8.13 -0.53
N TYR A 344 34.87 -7.72 -0.15
CA TYR A 344 35.34 -6.35 -0.28
C TYR A 344 35.62 -5.97 -1.73
N ALA A 345 35.34 -4.70 -2.08
CA ALA A 345 35.58 -4.16 -3.41
C ALA A 345 37.06 -4.17 -3.79
N ALA A 346 37.38 -4.37 -5.08
CA ALA A 346 38.74 -4.19 -5.57
C ALA A 346 39.19 -2.74 -5.33
N GLY A 347 40.31 -2.58 -4.62
CA GLY A 347 40.83 -1.27 -4.20
C GLY A 347 40.34 -0.78 -2.83
N ASP A 348 39.44 -1.52 -2.17
CA ASP A 348 39.17 -1.32 -0.75
C ASP A 348 40.38 -1.73 0.10
N ARG A 349 40.60 -1.03 1.22
CA ARG A 349 41.71 -1.35 2.15
C ARG A 349 41.65 -2.75 2.75
N ASN A 350 40.46 -3.36 2.78
CA ASN A 350 40.22 -4.70 3.29
C ASN A 350 40.05 -5.74 2.15
N PHE A 351 40.38 -5.37 0.90
CA PHE A 351 40.29 -6.28 -0.25
C PHE A 351 41.08 -7.59 -0.01
N GLY A 352 40.42 -8.73 -0.24
CA GLY A 352 40.99 -10.06 -0.02
C GLY A 352 40.76 -10.65 1.37
N SER A 353 40.25 -9.86 2.32
CA SER A 353 39.80 -10.37 3.62
C SER A 353 38.42 -11.03 3.53
N SER A 354 38.15 -12.00 4.40
CA SER A 354 36.84 -12.63 4.56
C SER A 354 35.94 -11.80 5.48
N PRO A 355 34.84 -11.20 4.98
CA PRO A 355 33.97 -10.36 5.81
C PRO A 355 33.21 -11.20 6.85
N GLY A 356 33.14 -10.71 8.09
CA GLY A 356 32.31 -11.25 9.16
C GLY A 356 31.10 -10.35 9.45
N VAL A 357 30.24 -10.14 8.45
CA VAL A 357 29.09 -9.23 8.61
C VAL A 357 28.03 -9.87 9.51
N ALA A 358 27.86 -9.29 10.69
CA ALA A 358 26.99 -9.80 11.73
C ALA A 358 25.70 -8.98 11.92
N ALA A 359 25.63 -7.78 11.34
CA ALA A 359 24.44 -6.96 11.30
C ALA A 359 24.41 -6.05 10.06
N ALA A 360 23.22 -5.74 9.56
CA ALA A 360 22.99 -4.89 8.40
C ALA A 360 21.71 -4.08 8.61
N ALA A 361 21.66 -2.87 8.04
CA ALA A 361 20.53 -1.97 8.13
C ALA A 361 20.38 -1.11 6.87
N TYR A 362 19.14 -0.86 6.43
CA TYR A 362 18.84 0.06 5.35
C TYR A 362 18.46 1.46 5.88
N THR A 363 18.90 2.50 5.17
CA THR A 363 18.36 3.86 5.38
C THR A 363 16.93 3.99 4.87
N ASN A 364 16.23 5.04 5.28
CA ASN A 364 14.88 5.37 4.80
C ASN A 364 13.84 4.29 5.11
N ASN A 365 13.88 3.70 6.31
CA ASN A 365 12.95 2.65 6.77
C ASN A 365 11.51 3.17 6.95
N LEU A 366 10.88 3.59 5.84
CA LEU A 366 9.58 4.24 5.72
C LEU A 366 8.84 3.68 4.51
N ALA A 367 7.52 3.55 4.57
CA ALA A 367 6.71 3.13 3.44
C ALA A 367 6.89 4.10 2.24
N GLY A 368 6.95 3.56 1.03
CA GLY A 368 6.92 4.36 -0.21
C GLY A 368 8.24 5.03 -0.61
N VAL A 369 9.34 4.83 0.13
CA VAL A 369 10.64 5.44 -0.22
C VAL A 369 11.22 4.86 -1.50
N THR A 370 12.01 5.67 -2.19
CA THR A 370 12.44 5.43 -3.58
C THR A 370 13.90 5.00 -3.70
N SER A 371 14.65 5.12 -2.61
CA SER A 371 16.07 4.77 -2.55
C SER A 371 16.45 4.36 -1.14
N THR A 372 17.33 3.35 -1.05
CA THR A 372 17.90 2.87 0.20
C THR A 372 19.40 2.76 0.05
N THR A 373 20.12 2.89 1.17
CA THR A 373 21.53 2.54 1.26
C THR A 373 21.69 1.44 2.29
N LEU A 374 22.36 0.35 1.93
CA LEU A 374 22.66 -0.73 2.87
C LEU A 374 23.99 -0.46 3.57
N PHE A 375 23.92 -0.37 4.88
CA PHE A 375 25.07 -0.37 5.77
C PHE A 375 25.15 -1.70 6.49
N ALA A 376 26.37 -2.10 6.84
CA ALA A 376 26.62 -3.31 7.59
C ALA A 376 27.82 -3.13 8.51
N ILE A 377 27.89 -3.95 9.55
CA ILE A 377 29.02 -3.96 10.48
C ILE A 377 29.75 -5.31 10.35
N ASP A 378 31.05 -5.23 10.04
CA ASP A 378 31.94 -6.38 10.01
C ASP A 378 32.58 -6.56 11.39
N SER A 379 32.18 -7.61 12.11
CA SER A 379 32.69 -7.92 13.45
C SER A 379 34.11 -8.46 13.47
N ASN A 380 34.64 -8.94 12.33
CA ASN A 380 36.02 -9.44 12.30
C ASN A 380 37.04 -8.29 12.30
N LEU A 381 36.62 -7.13 11.82
CA LEU A 381 37.49 -5.98 11.58
C LEU A 381 37.08 -4.72 12.36
N ASP A 382 35.97 -4.77 13.09
CA ASP A 382 35.36 -3.62 13.79
C ASP A 382 35.22 -2.39 12.89
N VAL A 383 34.58 -2.59 11.72
CA VAL A 383 34.36 -1.53 10.73
C VAL A 383 32.91 -1.44 10.31
N LEU A 384 32.49 -0.20 10.04
CA LEU A 384 31.28 0.08 9.27
C LEU A 384 31.61 -0.04 7.78
N VAL A 385 30.77 -0.75 7.05
CA VAL A 385 30.85 -0.92 5.59
C VAL A 385 29.56 -0.48 4.92
N ARG A 386 29.65 -0.07 3.66
CA ARG A 386 28.52 0.15 2.76
C ARG A 386 28.57 -0.83 1.61
N GLN A 387 27.45 -1.49 1.32
CA GLN A 387 27.33 -2.33 0.15
C GLN A 387 26.83 -1.50 -1.05
N ALA A 388 27.54 -1.58 -2.18
CA ALA A 388 27.23 -0.79 -3.37
C ALA A 388 27.26 -1.63 -4.67
N PRO A 389 26.14 -1.76 -5.40
CA PRO A 389 24.78 -1.35 -5.02
C PRO A 389 24.22 -2.13 -3.81
N PRO A 390 23.21 -1.61 -3.08
CA PRO A 390 22.71 -2.20 -1.82
C PRO A 390 22.25 -3.66 -1.91
N ASN A 391 21.82 -4.11 -3.10
CA ASN A 391 21.19 -5.42 -3.26
C ASN A 391 22.14 -6.51 -3.76
N ASN A 392 23.17 -6.16 -4.54
CA ASN A 392 24.02 -7.09 -5.31
C ASN A 392 25.48 -6.58 -5.39
N GLY A 393 25.85 -5.67 -4.50
CA GLY A 393 27.13 -4.98 -4.51
C GLY A 393 28.22 -5.63 -3.68
N VAL A 394 29.42 -5.05 -3.78
CA VAL A 394 30.58 -5.36 -2.94
C VAL A 394 30.66 -4.42 -1.73
N LEU A 395 31.35 -4.85 -0.68
CA LEU A 395 31.56 -4.06 0.52
C LEU A 395 32.63 -2.99 0.30
N ASN A 396 32.32 -1.76 0.70
CA ASN A 396 33.24 -0.62 0.72
C ASN A 396 33.35 -0.12 2.16
N THR A 397 34.55 -0.07 2.70
CA THR A 397 34.76 0.26 4.10
C THR A 397 34.68 1.76 4.34
N ILE A 398 33.81 2.18 5.26
CA ILE A 398 33.64 3.58 5.64
C ILE A 398 34.70 3.97 6.68
N GLY A 399 34.78 3.23 7.79
CA GLY A 399 35.68 3.57 8.88
C GLY A 399 35.62 2.58 10.03
N SER A 400 36.54 2.70 10.98
CA SER A 400 36.56 1.85 12.18
C SER A 400 35.49 2.30 13.17
N LEU A 401 34.89 1.34 13.88
CA LEU A 401 33.99 1.59 15.01
C LEU A 401 34.70 2.31 16.16
N GLY A 402 36.03 2.16 16.28
CA GLY A 402 36.80 2.73 17.39
C GLY A 402 36.57 2.03 18.74
N VAL A 403 35.82 0.93 18.74
CA VAL A 403 35.61 0.00 19.85
C VAL A 403 35.89 -1.42 19.37
N ASP A 404 36.33 -2.28 20.29
CA ASP A 404 36.56 -3.71 20.06
C ASP A 404 35.29 -4.46 20.46
N ALA A 405 34.43 -4.76 19.47
CA ALA A 405 33.13 -5.35 19.71
C ALA A 405 33.23 -6.88 19.66
N THR A 406 33.13 -7.54 20.82
CA THR A 406 33.20 -9.00 20.91
C THR A 406 31.97 -9.68 20.32
N SER A 407 30.85 -8.97 20.23
CA SER A 407 29.64 -9.41 19.55
C SER A 407 28.85 -8.22 19.01
N ILE A 408 28.16 -8.44 17.89
CA ILE A 408 27.21 -7.49 17.31
C ILE A 408 25.85 -8.15 17.42
N LEU A 409 24.95 -7.51 18.14
CA LEU A 409 23.69 -8.10 18.61
C LEU A 409 22.47 -7.49 17.91
N GLY A 410 22.67 -6.44 17.12
CA GLY A 410 21.66 -5.75 16.33
C GLY A 410 22.22 -4.45 15.76
N PHE A 411 21.72 -4.03 14.61
CA PHE A 411 22.04 -2.75 14.00
C PHE A 411 20.84 -2.33 13.18
N ASP A 412 20.38 -1.09 13.36
CA ASP A 412 19.24 -0.56 12.63
C ASP A 412 19.39 0.95 12.44
N ILE A 413 18.74 1.49 11.41
CA ILE A 413 18.76 2.87 11.00
C ILE A 413 17.32 3.35 10.82
N ARG A 414 17.00 4.45 11.50
CA ARG A 414 15.77 5.20 11.25
C ARG A 414 16.04 6.60 10.76
N THR A 415 15.14 7.16 9.96
CA THR A 415 15.25 8.52 9.43
C THR A 415 14.28 9.44 10.17
N ILE A 416 14.80 10.46 10.86
CA ILE A 416 14.01 11.47 11.59
C ILE A 416 14.27 12.83 10.95
N GLY A 417 13.24 13.48 10.40
CA GLY A 417 13.37 14.79 9.77
C GLY A 417 14.40 14.83 8.63
N GLY A 418 14.49 13.76 7.84
CA GLY A 418 15.46 13.61 6.75
C GLY A 418 16.89 13.30 7.19
N ARG A 419 17.12 13.00 8.48
CA ARG A 419 18.43 12.63 9.02
C ARG A 419 18.44 11.21 9.56
N ASP A 420 19.40 10.41 9.11
CA ASP A 420 19.57 9.04 9.58
C ASP A 420 20.17 9.01 10.98
N VAL A 421 19.52 8.25 11.85
CA VAL A 421 19.97 7.88 13.20
C VAL A 421 20.23 6.38 13.18
N ALA A 422 21.49 6.01 13.32
CA ALA A 422 21.94 4.62 13.28
C ALA A 422 22.36 4.17 14.69
N VAL A 423 21.78 3.06 15.15
CA VAL A 423 22.05 2.51 16.49
C VAL A 423 22.43 1.03 16.35
N ALA A 424 23.51 0.64 17.03
CA ALA A 424 23.94 -0.73 17.14
C ALA A 424 23.88 -1.22 18.59
N ALA A 425 23.48 -2.47 18.79
CA ALA A 425 23.69 -3.20 20.03
C ALA A 425 25.02 -3.94 19.92
N LEU A 426 26.00 -3.54 20.72
CA LEU A 426 27.33 -4.12 20.74
C LEU A 426 27.61 -4.70 22.13
N GLU A 427 28.37 -5.78 22.16
CA GLU A 427 29.05 -6.22 23.37
C GLU A 427 30.49 -5.70 23.35
N VAL A 428 30.86 -4.88 24.32
CA VAL A 428 32.22 -4.33 24.45
C VAL A 428 32.71 -4.59 25.87
N GLY A 429 33.81 -5.33 26.00
CA GLY A 429 34.34 -5.71 27.31
C GLY A 429 33.38 -6.56 28.16
N GLY A 430 32.52 -7.37 27.52
CA GLY A 430 31.51 -8.20 28.17
C GLY A 430 30.25 -7.45 28.62
N VAL A 431 30.09 -6.19 28.20
CA VAL A 431 28.92 -5.37 28.51
C VAL A 431 28.08 -5.17 27.26
N SER A 432 26.84 -5.67 27.29
CA SER A 432 25.84 -5.40 26.24
C SER A 432 25.30 -3.98 26.37
N GLY A 433 25.37 -3.20 25.30
CA GLY A 433 24.91 -1.82 25.29
C GLY A 433 24.64 -1.26 23.89
N LEU A 434 23.98 -0.10 23.85
CA LEU A 434 23.64 0.64 22.65
C LEU A 434 24.74 1.64 22.31
N TYR A 435 25.03 1.76 21.01
CA TYR A 435 26.00 2.67 20.46
C TYR A 435 25.39 3.43 19.28
N ASN A 436 25.50 4.75 19.28
CA ASN A 436 25.22 5.52 18.08
C ASN A 436 26.37 5.30 17.09
N ILE A 437 26.04 5.03 15.83
CA ILE A 437 27.00 4.79 14.76
C ILE A 437 27.00 5.98 13.81
N ASN A 438 28.17 6.58 13.60
CA ASN A 438 28.31 7.64 12.62
C ASN A 438 28.42 7.03 11.21
N LEU A 439 27.37 7.13 10.40
CA LEU A 439 27.33 6.56 9.04
C LEU A 439 28.37 7.15 8.07
N THR A 440 29.00 8.29 8.40
CA THR A 440 30.03 8.92 7.56
C THR A 440 31.44 8.50 7.95
N THR A 441 31.71 8.30 9.25
CA THR A 441 33.06 8.01 9.76
C THR A 441 33.23 6.60 10.27
N GLY A 442 32.15 5.86 10.48
CA GLY A 442 32.12 4.54 11.12
C GLY A 442 32.21 4.59 12.64
N GLN A 443 32.52 5.72 13.28
CA GLN A 443 32.78 5.77 14.72
C GLN A 443 31.53 5.43 15.55
N ALA A 444 31.71 4.57 16.55
CA ALA A 444 30.71 4.22 17.54
C ALA A 444 30.87 5.09 18.79
N SER A 445 29.75 5.56 19.35
CA SER A 445 29.70 6.27 20.63
C SER A 445 28.68 5.65 21.56
N PHE A 446 29.10 5.28 22.77
CA PHE A 446 28.24 4.62 23.75
C PHE A 446 27.03 5.49 24.14
N ALA A 447 25.83 4.93 23.99
CA ALA A 447 24.56 5.60 24.28
C ALA A 447 23.94 5.14 25.62
N GLY A 448 24.22 3.90 26.05
CA GLY A 448 23.75 3.37 27.34
C GLY A 448 23.38 1.89 27.27
N GLN A 449 22.88 1.34 28.37
CA GLN A 449 22.34 -0.03 28.42
C GLN A 449 20.81 -0.01 28.50
N ILE A 450 20.16 -1.05 27.99
CA ILE A 450 18.70 -1.21 28.10
C ILE A 450 18.35 -1.73 29.50
N ALA A 451 17.37 -1.08 30.15
CA ALA A 451 16.87 -1.45 31.48
C ALA A 451 18.02 -1.72 32.49
N ASP A 452 17.98 -2.86 33.16
CA ASP A 452 18.95 -3.34 34.15
C ASP A 452 20.27 -3.87 33.56
N GLY A 453 20.57 -3.58 32.29
CA GLY A 453 21.77 -4.09 31.61
C GLY A 453 21.58 -5.49 31.03
N ARG A 454 20.33 -5.86 30.69
CA ARG A 454 19.98 -7.15 30.09
C ARG A 454 20.61 -7.33 28.71
N GLN A 455 20.88 -8.59 28.35
CA GLN A 455 21.46 -8.92 27.05
C GLN A 455 20.47 -8.58 25.93
N ILE A 456 20.97 -7.90 24.89
CA ILE A 456 20.26 -7.57 23.67
C ILE A 456 20.57 -8.64 22.63
N ASN A 457 19.56 -9.11 21.88
CA ASN A 457 19.69 -10.10 20.81
C ASN A 457 19.09 -9.59 19.48
N GLY A 458 18.54 -8.38 19.46
CA GLY A 458 18.00 -7.75 18.25
C GLY A 458 17.54 -6.33 18.55
N LEU A 459 17.52 -5.49 17.52
CA LEU A 459 17.07 -4.10 17.59
C LEU A 459 16.17 -3.80 16.41
N ALA A 460 15.12 -3.03 16.65
CA ALA A 460 14.27 -2.46 15.63
C ALA A 460 13.85 -1.03 16.04
N LEU A 461 13.93 -0.05 15.15
CA LEU A 461 13.81 1.38 15.43
C LEU A 461 12.65 2.04 14.64
N PRO A 462 11.40 1.55 14.73
CA PRO A 462 10.29 2.23 14.09
C PRO A 462 10.02 3.57 14.80
N LEU A 463 9.12 4.37 14.21
CA LEU A 463 8.58 5.56 14.86
C LEU A 463 7.21 5.26 15.50
N PRO A 464 6.94 5.78 16.72
CA PRO A 464 7.81 6.62 17.55
C PRO A 464 8.76 5.83 18.50
N THR A 465 8.53 4.54 18.68
CA THR A 465 9.12 3.73 19.77
C THR A 465 10.20 2.79 19.26
N ALA A 466 11.38 2.77 19.90
CA ALA A 466 12.40 1.77 19.62
C ALA A 466 12.12 0.47 20.38
N TYR A 467 12.47 -0.66 19.79
CA TYR A 467 12.28 -1.98 20.35
C TYR A 467 13.59 -2.78 20.37
N ALA A 468 13.77 -3.56 21.42
CA ALA A 468 14.86 -4.52 21.53
C ALA A 468 14.31 -5.91 21.84
N LEU A 469 14.86 -6.92 21.18
CA LEU A 469 14.76 -8.29 21.62
C LEU A 469 15.79 -8.48 22.74
N THR A 470 15.33 -8.88 23.92
CA THR A 470 16.20 -9.05 25.09
C THR A 470 16.00 -10.42 25.72
N VAL A 471 17.02 -10.91 26.43
CA VAL A 471 16.92 -12.15 27.21
C VAL A 471 16.98 -11.83 28.70
N ARG A 472 15.99 -12.33 29.45
CA ARG A 472 15.93 -12.21 30.90
C ARG A 472 15.58 -13.56 31.53
N ASN A 473 16.44 -14.06 32.42
CA ASN A 473 16.27 -15.34 33.10
C ASN A 473 16.00 -16.53 32.16
N GLY A 474 16.57 -16.49 30.94
CA GLY A 474 16.40 -17.53 29.92
C GLY A 474 15.12 -17.40 29.08
N ALA A 475 14.32 -16.35 29.26
CA ALA A 475 13.15 -16.05 28.43
C ALA A 475 13.41 -14.83 27.54
N GLU A 476 12.92 -14.88 26.30
CA GLU A 476 12.98 -13.76 25.35
C GLU A 476 11.82 -12.78 25.59
N ALA A 477 12.12 -11.48 25.48
CA ALA A 477 11.13 -10.41 25.60
C ALA A 477 11.38 -9.30 24.58
N ILE A 478 10.29 -8.74 24.06
CA ILE A 478 10.27 -7.52 23.26
C ILE A 478 10.13 -6.32 24.20
N VAL A 479 11.15 -5.47 24.24
CA VAL A 479 11.25 -4.33 25.15
C VAL A 479 11.18 -3.04 24.34
N GLY A 480 10.13 -2.25 24.54
CA GLY A 480 10.03 -0.90 24.00
C GLY A 480 10.79 0.09 24.89
N PHE A 481 11.57 1.01 24.32
CA PHE A 481 12.38 1.96 25.08
C PHE A 481 12.58 3.32 24.37
N ASN A 482 13.05 4.31 25.11
CA ASN A 482 13.45 5.62 24.57
C ASN A 482 14.97 5.63 24.27
N GLU A 483 15.37 5.82 23.02
CA GLU A 483 16.80 5.85 22.62
C GLU A 483 17.62 6.96 23.31
N GLY A 484 17.02 8.12 23.60
CA GLY A 484 17.70 9.20 24.32
C GLY A 484 17.91 8.88 25.81
N ALA A 485 17.19 7.87 26.33
CA ALA A 485 17.32 7.37 27.70
C ALA A 485 17.02 5.86 27.73
N PRO A 486 17.94 4.97 27.27
CA PRO A 486 17.65 3.54 27.06
C PRO A 486 17.23 2.74 28.29
N GLN A 487 17.44 3.31 29.47
CA GLN A 487 17.01 2.78 30.77
C GLN A 487 15.50 2.96 31.01
N ALA A 488 14.86 3.92 30.32
CA ALA A 488 13.44 4.21 30.42
C ALA A 488 12.63 3.26 29.51
N ILE A 489 12.14 2.18 30.12
CA ILE A 489 11.33 1.17 29.44
C ILE A 489 9.88 1.63 29.29
N LEU A 490 9.36 1.49 28.07
CA LEU A 490 8.00 1.83 27.68
C LEU A 490 7.09 0.59 27.63
N SER A 491 7.64 -0.57 27.27
CA SER A 491 6.95 -1.86 27.28
C SER A 491 7.94 -3.02 27.51
N ASP A 492 7.46 -4.15 28.04
CA ASP A 492 8.25 -5.35 28.30
C ASP A 492 7.34 -6.58 28.14
N ALA A 493 7.37 -7.22 26.97
CA ALA A 493 6.45 -8.29 26.58
C ALA A 493 7.21 -9.59 26.30
N THR A 494 6.90 -10.66 27.04
CA THR A 494 7.49 -11.98 26.83
C THR A 494 7.10 -12.56 25.48
N VAL A 495 8.07 -13.09 24.72
CA VAL A 495 7.81 -13.73 23.43
C VAL A 495 7.08 -15.07 23.64
N THR A 496 6.00 -15.29 22.91
CA THR A 496 5.22 -16.53 22.90
C THR A 496 4.90 -16.97 21.47
N GLY A 497 4.43 -18.21 21.26
CA GLY A 497 3.99 -18.68 19.94
C GLY A 497 5.08 -19.24 19.01
N LEU A 498 6.35 -19.25 19.44
CA LEU A 498 7.43 -19.95 18.76
C LEU A 498 7.28 -21.48 18.83
N GLN A 499 7.96 -22.22 17.94
CA GLN A 499 8.01 -23.68 18.06
C GLN A 499 8.77 -24.12 19.33
N PRO A 500 8.48 -25.30 19.89
CA PRO A 500 9.17 -25.78 21.08
C PRO A 500 10.69 -25.86 20.89
N GLY A 501 11.44 -25.14 21.74
CA GLY A 501 12.90 -25.10 21.71
C GLY A 501 13.50 -24.09 20.72
N GLU A 502 12.67 -23.31 20.03
CA GLU A 502 13.09 -22.23 19.15
C GLU A 502 13.28 -20.91 19.92
N SER A 503 14.21 -20.08 19.43
CA SER A 503 14.51 -18.73 19.92
C SER A 503 14.60 -17.78 18.73
N LEU A 504 14.44 -16.48 18.95
CA LEU A 504 14.62 -15.47 17.91
C LEU A 504 16.11 -15.11 17.75
N LEU A 505 16.52 -14.85 16.52
CA LEU A 505 17.89 -14.48 16.14
C LEU A 505 18.03 -12.99 15.80
N GLY A 506 16.91 -12.32 15.54
CA GLY A 506 16.86 -10.90 15.15
C GLY A 506 15.40 -10.48 14.92
N ILE A 507 15.18 -9.17 14.94
CA ILE A 507 13.86 -8.55 14.74
C ILE A 507 14.00 -7.30 13.88
N ASP A 508 12.97 -6.96 13.12
CA ASP A 508 12.84 -5.66 12.44
C ASP A 508 11.38 -5.39 12.04
N PHE A 509 11.02 -4.12 11.84
CA PHE A 509 9.70 -3.70 11.37
C PHE A 509 9.64 -3.65 9.85
N ARG A 510 8.59 -4.23 9.27
CA ARG A 510 8.29 -4.08 7.85
C ARG A 510 7.65 -2.71 7.60
N PRO A 511 8.27 -1.81 6.81
CA PRO A 511 7.73 -0.46 6.61
C PRO A 511 6.38 -0.43 5.93
N ALA A 512 6.12 -1.39 5.04
CA ALA A 512 4.89 -1.46 4.26
C ALA A 512 3.62 -1.64 5.12
N ASN A 513 3.72 -2.26 6.30
CA ASN A 513 2.56 -2.53 7.15
C ASN A 513 2.78 -2.24 8.65
N GLY A 514 3.97 -1.78 9.05
CA GLY A 514 4.29 -1.50 10.45
C GLY A 514 4.31 -2.72 11.36
N GLN A 515 4.37 -3.94 10.80
CA GLN A 515 4.42 -5.18 11.57
C GLN A 515 5.86 -5.52 11.95
N LEU A 516 6.10 -5.90 13.21
CA LEU A 516 7.37 -6.46 13.67
C LEU A 516 7.50 -7.90 13.20
N TYR A 517 8.65 -8.25 12.64
CA TYR A 517 9.02 -9.61 12.27
C TYR A 517 10.25 -10.07 13.04
N GLY A 518 10.43 -11.39 13.13
CA GLY A 518 11.67 -11.99 13.61
C GLY A 518 11.98 -13.33 12.97
N VAL A 519 13.26 -13.69 12.94
CA VAL A 519 13.72 -14.99 12.43
C VAL A 519 14.01 -15.92 13.60
N GLY A 520 13.38 -17.09 13.59
CA GLY A 520 13.60 -18.14 14.56
C GLY A 520 14.82 -19.01 14.24
N SER A 521 15.42 -19.58 15.28
CA SER A 521 16.60 -20.45 15.23
C SER A 521 16.37 -21.78 14.50
N SER A 522 15.12 -22.09 14.13
CA SER A 522 14.75 -23.24 13.30
C SER A 522 14.47 -22.87 11.84
N ASN A 523 14.93 -21.70 11.37
CA ASN A 523 14.73 -21.17 10.02
C ASN A 523 13.24 -20.89 9.74
N ARG A 524 12.56 -20.25 10.67
CA ARG A 524 11.17 -19.79 10.48
C ARG A 524 11.11 -18.28 10.58
N LEU A 525 10.25 -17.68 9.77
CA LEU A 525 9.92 -16.27 9.89
C LEU A 525 8.65 -16.14 10.74
N TYR A 526 8.64 -15.16 11.63
CA TYR A 526 7.54 -14.87 12.53
C TYR A 526 7.08 -13.42 12.38
N ALA A 527 5.78 -13.19 12.38
CA ALA A 527 5.18 -11.89 12.67
C ALA A 527 4.89 -11.83 14.17
N ILE A 528 5.35 -10.78 14.84
CA ILE A 528 5.35 -10.63 16.30
C ILE A 528 4.55 -9.40 16.67
N ASP A 529 3.55 -9.53 17.53
CA ASP A 529 2.89 -8.36 18.13
C ASP A 529 3.84 -7.74 19.18
N PRO A 530 4.32 -6.49 19.00
CA PRO A 530 5.27 -5.85 19.91
C PRO A 530 4.67 -5.47 21.28
N VAL A 531 3.35 -5.45 21.41
CA VAL A 531 2.64 -5.13 22.66
C VAL A 531 2.44 -6.39 23.50
N THR A 532 2.04 -7.50 22.86
CA THR A 532 1.73 -8.76 23.56
C THR A 532 2.87 -9.78 23.55
N GLY A 533 3.83 -9.65 22.63
CA GLY A 533 4.89 -10.62 22.40
C GLY A 533 4.43 -11.88 21.67
N ALA A 534 3.18 -11.93 21.19
CA ALA A 534 2.65 -13.09 20.47
C ALA A 534 3.27 -13.20 19.08
N ALA A 535 3.99 -14.29 18.82
CA ALA A 535 4.56 -14.62 17.52
C ALA A 535 3.66 -15.61 16.76
N SER A 536 3.46 -15.34 15.48
CA SER A 536 2.76 -16.20 14.53
C SER A 536 3.68 -16.52 13.36
N GLN A 537 3.74 -17.79 12.98
CA GLN A 537 4.61 -18.19 11.88
C GLN A 537 4.11 -17.62 10.55
N VAL A 538 5.03 -17.07 9.77
CA VAL A 538 4.82 -16.63 8.39
C VAL A 538 5.13 -17.78 7.44
N GLY A 539 4.22 -18.05 6.51
CA GLY A 539 4.31 -19.20 5.61
C GLY A 539 4.10 -20.56 6.30
N SER A 540 4.18 -21.65 5.53
CA SER A 540 3.82 -23.00 6.00
C SER A 540 5.02 -23.88 6.40
N GLY A 541 6.26 -23.44 6.21
CA GLY A 541 7.45 -24.26 6.40
C GLY A 541 8.68 -23.51 6.93
N GLN A 542 9.75 -24.26 7.19
CA GLN A 542 11.08 -23.70 7.38
C GLN A 542 11.60 -23.18 6.04
N PHE A 543 12.25 -22.03 6.01
CA PHE A 543 12.89 -21.57 4.79
C PHE A 543 14.17 -22.40 4.54
N PRO A 544 14.50 -22.71 3.27
CA PRO A 544 15.42 -23.79 2.89
C PRO A 544 16.91 -23.52 3.19
N VAL A 545 17.26 -22.34 3.71
CA VAL A 545 18.63 -22.03 4.14
C VAL A 545 18.80 -22.48 5.59
N GLY A 546 19.68 -23.45 5.83
CA GLY A 546 20.12 -23.79 7.18
C GLY A 546 20.86 -22.60 7.79
N VAL A 547 20.28 -21.93 8.79
CA VAL A 547 20.98 -20.87 9.52
C VAL A 547 22.07 -21.51 10.38
N THR A 548 23.31 -21.08 10.17
CA THR A 548 24.41 -21.43 11.07
C THR A 548 24.24 -20.64 12.37
N PRO A 549 24.27 -21.27 13.56
CA PRO A 549 24.15 -20.56 14.84
C PRO A 549 25.19 -19.44 14.98
N GLY A 550 24.76 -18.24 15.38
CA GLY A 550 25.60 -17.06 15.53
C GLY A 550 24.79 -15.76 15.44
N ALA A 551 25.43 -14.61 15.59
CA ALA A 551 24.77 -13.32 15.41
C ALA A 551 24.33 -13.14 13.95
N ALA A 552 23.13 -12.57 13.76
CA ALA A 552 22.52 -12.36 12.46
C ALA A 552 21.98 -10.93 12.32
N GLY A 553 22.19 -10.35 11.14
CA GLY A 553 21.52 -9.13 10.71
C GLY A 553 20.22 -9.48 10.00
N PHE A 554 19.15 -8.81 10.40
CA PHE A 554 17.82 -8.97 9.85
C PHE A 554 17.24 -7.58 9.67
N ASP A 555 16.97 -7.17 8.43
CA ASP A 555 16.49 -5.81 8.16
C ASP A 555 15.67 -5.74 6.87
N PHE A 556 14.60 -4.96 6.86
CA PHE A 556 13.75 -4.76 5.70
C PHE A 556 14.37 -3.75 4.73
N ASN A 557 14.47 -4.14 3.46
CA ASN A 557 14.66 -3.17 2.40
C ASN A 557 13.29 -2.57 2.03
N PRO A 558 13.00 -1.30 2.37
CA PRO A 558 11.69 -0.70 2.10
C PRO A 558 11.39 -0.52 0.61
N THR A 559 12.42 -0.43 -0.25
CA THR A 559 12.20 -0.17 -1.69
C THR A 559 11.70 -1.39 -2.45
N VAL A 560 12.19 -2.58 -2.08
CA VAL A 560 11.83 -3.84 -2.76
C VAL A 560 10.94 -4.74 -1.91
N ASP A 561 10.65 -4.32 -0.67
CA ASP A 561 9.88 -5.07 0.31
C ASP A 561 10.39 -6.51 0.43
N ARG A 562 11.66 -6.61 0.82
CA ARG A 562 12.37 -7.87 1.07
C ARG A 562 13.16 -7.75 2.35
N ILE A 563 13.28 -8.88 3.02
CA ILE A 563 14.12 -9.01 4.20
C ILE A 563 15.54 -9.32 3.74
N ARG A 564 16.51 -8.56 4.23
CA ARG A 564 17.93 -8.94 4.18
C ARG A 564 18.24 -9.79 5.40
N PHE A 565 18.84 -10.96 5.15
CA PHE A 565 19.39 -11.82 6.18
C PHE A 565 20.89 -12.00 5.95
N VAL A 566 21.70 -11.66 6.95
CA VAL A 566 23.15 -11.87 6.96
C VAL A 566 23.59 -12.51 8.26
N ASN A 567 24.68 -13.27 8.26
CA ASN A 567 25.26 -13.75 9.52
C ASN A 567 26.78 -13.90 9.48
N GLN A 568 27.35 -14.14 10.66
CA GLN A 568 28.79 -14.33 10.88
C GLN A 568 29.40 -15.52 10.12
N ALA A 569 28.60 -16.48 9.65
CA ALA A 569 29.05 -17.58 8.81
C ALA A 569 29.21 -17.17 7.33
N GLY A 570 28.99 -15.89 7.01
CA GLY A 570 29.07 -15.36 5.66
C GLY A 570 27.83 -15.66 4.82
N GLN A 571 26.73 -16.13 5.44
CA GLN A 571 25.47 -16.34 4.73
C GLN A 571 24.85 -14.97 4.44
N ASN A 572 24.38 -14.80 3.21
CA ASN A 572 23.69 -13.60 2.74
C ASN A 572 22.49 -14.04 1.88
N ALA A 573 21.29 -13.64 2.29
CA ALA A 573 20.06 -14.02 1.62
C ALA A 573 19.08 -12.86 1.59
N ARG A 574 18.16 -12.93 0.63
CA ARG A 574 16.93 -12.15 0.61
C ARG A 574 15.77 -13.07 0.88
N LEU A 575 14.89 -12.69 1.80
CA LEU A 575 13.67 -13.43 2.09
C LEU A 575 12.44 -12.63 1.65
N ASN A 576 11.46 -13.36 1.13
CA ASN A 576 10.13 -12.83 0.89
C ASN A 576 9.39 -12.70 2.25
N PRO A 577 8.90 -11.50 2.61
CA PRO A 577 8.31 -11.28 3.93
C PRO A 577 6.91 -11.88 4.13
N ASP A 578 6.24 -12.32 3.06
CA ASP A 578 4.92 -12.96 3.16
C ASP A 578 5.01 -14.48 3.22
N THR A 579 6.10 -15.06 2.70
CA THR A 579 6.26 -16.51 2.57
C THR A 579 7.46 -17.08 3.29
N GLY A 580 8.44 -16.25 3.66
CA GLY A 580 9.75 -16.67 4.15
C GLY A 580 10.65 -17.28 3.08
N ALA A 581 10.24 -17.36 1.82
CA ALA A 581 11.02 -17.98 0.74
C ALA A 581 12.31 -17.19 0.44
N VAL A 582 13.39 -17.90 0.11
CA VAL A 582 14.64 -17.29 -0.36
C VAL A 582 14.46 -16.82 -1.79
N VAL A 583 14.88 -15.59 -2.06
CA VAL A 583 14.84 -14.94 -3.37
C VAL A 583 16.25 -15.03 -3.97
N ASP A 584 16.43 -15.83 -5.02
CA ASP A 584 17.73 -16.05 -5.69
C ASP A 584 18.02 -14.95 -6.73
N THR A 585 19.18 -15.00 -7.40
CA THR A 585 19.79 -13.94 -8.21
C THR A 585 20.02 -14.32 -9.69
N ASP A 586 19.56 -15.47 -10.19
CA ASP A 586 19.88 -15.96 -11.55
C ASP A 586 18.58 -16.27 -12.35
N THR A 587 18.29 -15.83 -13.58
CA THR A 587 19.05 -15.25 -14.71
C THR A 587 18.25 -14.13 -15.40
N LEU A 588 18.71 -12.89 -15.28
CA LEU A 588 18.68 -11.77 -16.25
C LEU A 588 19.09 -10.53 -15.44
N THR A 589 19.95 -9.69 -16.00
CA THR A 589 20.58 -8.54 -15.33
C THR A 589 19.58 -7.75 -14.46
N GLY A 590 19.60 -7.99 -13.14
CA GLY A 590 18.65 -7.40 -12.20
C GLY A 590 18.03 -8.37 -11.17
N GLY A 591 18.13 -9.69 -11.37
CA GLY A 591 17.60 -10.67 -10.40
C GLY A 591 16.07 -10.62 -10.27
N ILE A 592 15.38 -10.33 -11.38
CA ILE A 592 13.92 -10.26 -11.49
C ILE A 592 13.49 -11.27 -12.54
N GLN A 593 12.75 -12.28 -12.12
CA GLN A 593 12.12 -13.25 -13.02
C GLN A 593 10.64 -12.87 -13.19
N LEU A 594 10.18 -12.81 -14.44
CA LEU A 594 8.75 -12.97 -14.71
C LEU A 594 8.35 -14.39 -14.27
N ASP A 595 7.10 -14.60 -13.87
CA ASP A 595 6.63 -15.97 -13.72
C ASP A 595 6.82 -16.67 -15.06
N GLY A 596 7.33 -17.90 -15.04
CA GLY A 596 7.56 -18.67 -16.27
C GLY A 596 6.33 -18.68 -17.17
N ASN A 597 6.55 -18.77 -18.49
CA ASN A 597 5.46 -18.76 -19.48
C ASN A 597 4.37 -19.78 -19.10
N LEU A 598 3.11 -19.36 -19.20
CA LEU A 598 1.97 -20.25 -18.93
C LEU A 598 2.01 -21.47 -19.87
N ALA A 599 1.67 -22.63 -19.32
CA ALA A 599 1.63 -23.90 -20.06
C ALA A 599 0.44 -24.75 -19.63
N TYR A 600 -0.10 -25.53 -20.58
CA TYR A 600 -1.14 -26.51 -20.30
C TYR A 600 -0.61 -27.72 -19.53
N ALA A 601 -1.43 -28.25 -18.63
CA ALA A 601 -1.11 -29.43 -17.84
C ALA A 601 -0.87 -30.68 -18.71
N ALA A 602 0.03 -31.56 -18.28
CA ALA A 602 0.19 -32.86 -18.92
C ALA A 602 -1.13 -33.66 -18.83
N GLY A 603 -1.68 -34.05 -19.98
CA GLY A 603 -2.97 -34.72 -20.06
C GLY A 603 -4.17 -33.79 -20.28
N ASP A 604 -3.97 -32.46 -20.27
CA ASP A 604 -4.97 -31.53 -20.77
C ASP A 604 -5.15 -31.70 -22.29
N ARG A 605 -6.37 -31.47 -22.78
CA ARG A 605 -6.68 -31.58 -24.23
C ARG A 605 -5.87 -30.62 -25.10
N ASN A 606 -5.40 -29.52 -24.53
CA ASN A 606 -4.61 -28.50 -25.20
C ASN A 606 -3.10 -28.61 -24.88
N PHE A 607 -2.65 -29.69 -24.23
CA PHE A 607 -1.25 -29.92 -23.92
C PHE A 607 -0.35 -29.76 -25.15
N GLY A 608 0.73 -28.98 -25.01
CA GLY A 608 1.68 -28.69 -26.07
C GLY A 608 1.36 -27.46 -26.93
N ASN A 609 0.16 -26.87 -26.82
CA ASN A 609 -0.13 -25.57 -27.41
C ASN A 609 0.48 -24.43 -26.58
N SER A 610 0.79 -23.31 -27.25
CA SER A 610 1.20 -22.06 -26.58
C SER A 610 -0.05 -21.28 -26.15
N PRO A 611 -0.26 -21.05 -24.83
CA PRO A 611 -1.45 -20.36 -24.36
C PRO A 611 -1.49 -18.88 -24.80
N GLY A 612 -2.66 -18.44 -25.25
CA GLY A 612 -2.95 -17.04 -25.59
C GLY A 612 -3.78 -16.36 -24.51
N VAL A 613 -3.26 -16.30 -23.29
CA VAL A 613 -4.03 -15.77 -22.16
C VAL A 613 -4.13 -14.24 -22.24
N ALA A 614 -5.33 -13.76 -22.54
CA ALA A 614 -5.61 -12.33 -22.72
C ALA A 614 -6.05 -11.63 -21.43
N SER A 615 -6.71 -12.35 -20.52
CA SER A 615 -7.14 -11.85 -19.21
C SER A 615 -7.27 -12.99 -18.20
N ALA A 616 -7.09 -12.69 -16.92
CA ALA A 616 -7.20 -13.63 -15.82
C ALA A 616 -7.83 -12.97 -14.60
N ALA A 617 -8.54 -13.74 -13.78
CA ALA A 617 -9.24 -13.24 -12.61
C ALA A 617 -9.32 -14.22 -11.44
N TYR A 618 -9.20 -13.71 -10.22
CA TYR A 618 -9.29 -14.48 -8.98
C TYR A 618 -10.71 -14.53 -8.43
N VAL A 619 -11.11 -15.67 -7.85
CA VAL A 619 -12.34 -15.77 -7.04
C VAL A 619 -12.08 -15.44 -5.57
N ASN A 620 -13.16 -15.28 -4.81
CA ASN A 620 -13.14 -14.92 -3.38
C ASN A 620 -12.47 -13.56 -3.16
N ASN A 621 -12.80 -12.58 -4.01
CA ASN A 621 -12.23 -11.24 -3.99
C ASN A 621 -12.73 -10.42 -2.78
N LEU A 622 -12.44 -10.89 -1.56
CA LEU A 622 -12.89 -10.37 -0.27
C LEU A 622 -11.69 -10.22 0.68
N PRO A 623 -11.67 -9.21 1.56
CA PRO A 623 -10.63 -9.07 2.57
C PRO A 623 -10.50 -10.32 3.46
N GLY A 624 -9.27 -10.77 3.72
CA GLY A 624 -8.97 -11.78 4.74
C GLY A 624 -9.32 -13.23 4.39
N VAL A 625 -9.53 -13.56 3.11
CA VAL A 625 -9.75 -14.95 2.68
C VAL A 625 -8.45 -15.76 2.66
N ASN A 626 -8.54 -17.04 3.02
CA ASN A 626 -7.40 -17.95 3.11
C ASN A 626 -7.24 -18.86 1.88
N SER A 627 -8.14 -18.77 0.89
CA SER A 627 -8.09 -19.55 -0.36
C SER A 627 -8.69 -18.80 -1.54
N THR A 628 -8.12 -19.01 -2.73
CA THR A 628 -8.60 -18.45 -3.99
C THR A 628 -8.44 -19.46 -5.12
N THR A 629 -8.98 -19.18 -6.29
CA THR A 629 -8.81 -19.91 -7.55
C THR A 629 -8.61 -18.90 -8.66
N LEU A 630 -7.65 -19.15 -9.56
CA LEU A 630 -7.41 -18.32 -10.72
C LEU A 630 -8.03 -18.93 -11.97
N PHE A 631 -8.87 -18.14 -12.64
CA PHE A 631 -9.41 -18.45 -13.96
C PHE A 631 -8.77 -17.52 -15.00
N ALA A 632 -8.66 -17.99 -16.23
CA ALA A 632 -8.18 -17.16 -17.32
C ALA A 632 -8.88 -17.50 -18.64
N ILE A 633 -8.88 -16.54 -19.57
CA ILE A 633 -9.40 -16.73 -20.92
C ILE A 633 -8.23 -16.85 -21.89
N ASP A 634 -8.16 -17.98 -22.58
CA ASP A 634 -7.29 -18.16 -23.74
C ASP A 634 -8.06 -17.73 -24.99
N SER A 635 -7.68 -16.58 -25.56
CA SER A 635 -8.31 -16.00 -26.75
C SER A 635 -7.87 -16.65 -28.05
N ASN A 636 -6.77 -17.43 -28.06
CA ASN A 636 -6.35 -18.15 -29.26
C ASN A 636 -7.19 -19.41 -29.48
N LEU A 637 -7.68 -20.00 -28.39
CA LEU A 637 -8.43 -21.26 -28.40
C LEU A 637 -9.91 -21.09 -28.03
N ASP A 638 -10.36 -19.87 -27.69
CA ASP A 638 -11.72 -19.55 -27.25
C ASP A 638 -12.18 -20.44 -26.07
N VAL A 639 -11.31 -20.59 -25.05
CA VAL A 639 -11.58 -21.44 -23.89
C VAL A 639 -11.37 -20.70 -22.56
N LEU A 640 -12.19 -21.08 -21.58
CA LEU A 640 -11.93 -20.81 -20.18
C LEU A 640 -10.97 -21.88 -19.62
N VAL A 641 -9.95 -21.43 -18.90
CA VAL A 641 -8.97 -22.28 -18.21
C VAL A 641 -8.92 -21.97 -16.72
N ARG A 642 -8.50 -22.95 -15.92
CA ARG A 642 -8.17 -22.80 -14.50
C ARG A 642 -6.69 -23.07 -14.29
N GLN A 643 -6.01 -22.21 -13.53
CA GLN A 643 -4.64 -22.49 -13.09
C GLN A 643 -4.65 -23.27 -11.77
N ASP A 644 -3.91 -24.36 -11.71
CA ASP A 644 -3.91 -25.26 -10.55
C ASP A 644 -2.47 -25.70 -10.19
N PRO A 645 -1.93 -25.33 -9.01
CA PRO A 645 -2.50 -24.38 -8.03
C PRO A 645 -2.61 -22.92 -8.56
N PRO A 646 -3.48 -22.07 -7.99
CA PRO A 646 -3.86 -20.76 -8.57
C PRO A 646 -2.76 -19.71 -8.67
N ASN A 647 -1.62 -19.93 -8.02
CA ASN A 647 -0.52 -18.96 -7.97
C ASN A 647 0.69 -19.37 -8.82
N ASN A 648 1.00 -20.68 -8.87
CA ASN A 648 2.22 -21.25 -9.46
C ASN A 648 1.93 -22.52 -10.31
N GLY A 649 0.68 -22.74 -10.69
CA GLY A 649 0.23 -23.96 -11.35
C GLY A 649 0.28 -23.94 -12.86
N VAL A 650 -0.24 -25.02 -13.47
CA VAL A 650 -0.43 -25.16 -14.92
C VAL A 650 -1.89 -24.94 -15.30
N LEU A 651 -2.13 -24.61 -16.58
CA LEU A 651 -3.47 -24.38 -17.11
C LEU A 651 -4.20 -25.70 -17.36
N ASN A 652 -5.44 -25.79 -16.88
CA ASN A 652 -6.36 -26.89 -17.11
C ASN A 652 -7.62 -26.33 -17.80
N THR A 653 -7.97 -26.88 -18.95
CA THR A 653 -9.06 -26.37 -19.76
C THR A 653 -10.42 -26.80 -19.19
N ILE A 654 -11.28 -25.82 -18.92
CA ILE A 654 -12.66 -26.06 -18.43
C ILE A 654 -13.57 -26.34 -19.61
N GLY A 655 -13.64 -25.44 -20.58
CA GLY A 655 -14.54 -25.59 -21.72
C GLY A 655 -14.49 -24.41 -22.69
N SER A 656 -15.16 -24.58 -23.83
CA SER A 656 -15.24 -23.54 -24.86
C SER A 656 -16.19 -22.43 -24.44
N LEU A 657 -15.78 -21.18 -24.71
CA LEU A 657 -16.60 -19.98 -24.56
C LEU A 657 -17.84 -20.03 -25.45
N GLY A 658 -17.73 -20.65 -26.63
CA GLY A 658 -18.81 -20.67 -27.62
C GLY A 658 -19.04 -19.35 -28.35
N VAL A 659 -18.12 -18.39 -28.17
CA VAL A 659 -18.02 -17.12 -28.89
C VAL A 659 -16.57 -16.96 -29.34
N ASP A 660 -16.36 -16.22 -30.44
CA ASP A 660 -15.03 -15.83 -30.89
C ASP A 660 -14.49 -14.76 -29.94
N ALA A 661 -13.50 -15.13 -29.13
CA ALA A 661 -12.88 -14.29 -28.13
C ALA A 661 -11.54 -13.73 -28.63
N GLY A 662 -11.34 -13.61 -29.95
CA GLY A 662 -10.13 -13.05 -30.56
C GLY A 662 -9.76 -11.64 -30.07
N THR A 663 -10.65 -10.94 -29.37
CA THR A 663 -10.35 -9.71 -28.63
C THR A 663 -11.08 -9.69 -27.27
N VAL A 664 -10.39 -10.13 -26.22
CA VAL A 664 -10.82 -9.98 -24.83
C VAL A 664 -10.29 -8.66 -24.29
N LEU A 665 -11.19 -7.85 -23.74
CA LEU A 665 -10.92 -6.50 -23.25
C LEU A 665 -10.81 -6.43 -21.72
N GLY A 666 -11.25 -7.49 -21.03
CA GLY A 666 -11.16 -7.65 -19.59
C GLY A 666 -11.98 -8.84 -19.12
N PHE A 667 -11.61 -9.42 -17.99
CA PHE A 667 -12.28 -10.54 -17.35
C PHE A 667 -12.09 -10.41 -15.86
N ASP A 668 -13.17 -10.54 -15.10
CA ASP A 668 -13.18 -10.32 -13.66
C ASP A 668 -14.27 -11.19 -13.02
N VAL A 669 -14.07 -11.57 -11.76
CA VAL A 669 -15.01 -12.38 -10.97
C VAL A 669 -15.37 -11.69 -9.67
N ARG A 670 -16.66 -11.47 -9.48
CA ARG A 670 -17.22 -11.00 -8.21
C ARG A 670 -17.82 -12.13 -7.40
N SER A 671 -17.52 -12.18 -6.10
CA SER A 671 -18.12 -13.13 -5.15
C SER A 671 -19.17 -12.44 -4.27
N VAL A 672 -20.45 -12.81 -4.42
CA VAL A 672 -21.57 -12.27 -3.63
C VAL A 672 -22.25 -13.40 -2.85
N GLY A 673 -22.17 -13.34 -1.51
CA GLY A 673 -22.85 -14.32 -0.64
C GLY A 673 -22.44 -15.77 -0.91
N GLY A 674 -21.20 -16.00 -1.37
CA GLY A 674 -20.69 -17.31 -1.75
C GLY A 674 -21.04 -17.77 -3.18
N ASN A 675 -21.69 -16.93 -4.00
CA ASN A 675 -21.90 -17.19 -5.42
C ASN A 675 -20.96 -16.34 -6.27
N GLU A 676 -20.27 -16.97 -7.23
CA GLU A 676 -19.40 -16.29 -8.18
C GLU A 676 -20.18 -15.79 -9.40
N THR A 677 -19.99 -14.52 -9.74
CA THR A 677 -20.43 -13.91 -11.00
C THR A 677 -19.19 -13.54 -11.79
N ALA A 678 -18.91 -14.28 -12.86
CA ALA A 678 -17.75 -14.05 -13.72
C ALA A 678 -18.18 -13.33 -14.99
N LEU A 679 -17.59 -12.17 -15.26
CA LEU A 679 -17.95 -11.32 -16.39
C LEU A 679 -16.72 -11.07 -17.26
N ALA A 680 -16.91 -11.13 -18.57
CA ALA A 680 -15.90 -10.77 -19.55
C ALA A 680 -16.41 -9.67 -20.47
N ALA A 681 -15.55 -8.70 -20.77
CA ALA A 681 -15.74 -7.80 -21.90
C ALA A 681 -15.07 -8.42 -23.13
N ILE A 682 -15.86 -8.71 -24.16
CA ILE A 682 -15.38 -9.30 -25.41
C ILE A 682 -15.84 -8.43 -26.57
N GLU A 683 -14.92 -8.15 -27.49
CA GLU A 683 -15.25 -7.46 -28.74
C GLU A 683 -15.58 -8.48 -29.83
N VAL A 684 -16.81 -8.41 -30.35
CA VAL A 684 -17.25 -9.25 -31.48
C VAL A 684 -17.74 -8.32 -32.59
N GLY A 685 -17.07 -8.38 -33.74
CA GLY A 685 -17.43 -7.53 -34.89
C GLY A 685 -17.27 -6.03 -34.65
N GLY A 686 -16.32 -5.62 -33.80
CA GLY A 686 -16.05 -4.21 -33.46
C GLY A 686 -16.94 -3.63 -32.36
N VAL A 687 -17.74 -4.47 -31.69
CA VAL A 687 -18.64 -4.04 -30.61
C VAL A 687 -18.21 -4.67 -29.29
N SER A 688 -17.82 -3.85 -28.32
CA SER A 688 -17.53 -4.29 -26.96
C SER A 688 -18.81 -4.63 -26.20
N SER A 689 -18.98 -5.90 -25.84
CA SER A 689 -20.15 -6.40 -25.10
C SER A 689 -19.73 -7.14 -23.83
N LEU A 690 -20.59 -7.07 -22.82
CA LEU A 690 -20.44 -7.80 -21.56
C LEU A 690 -21.04 -9.20 -21.71
N TYR A 691 -20.30 -10.20 -21.26
CA TYR A 691 -20.69 -11.61 -21.25
C TYR A 691 -20.60 -12.17 -19.84
N ASN A 692 -21.59 -12.96 -19.45
CA ASN A 692 -21.49 -13.84 -18.30
C ASN A 692 -20.74 -15.11 -18.69
N ILE A 693 -19.77 -15.51 -17.87
CA ILE A 693 -18.92 -16.68 -18.09
C ILE A 693 -19.25 -17.74 -17.05
N ASN A 694 -19.70 -18.90 -17.49
CA ASN A 694 -19.98 -20.01 -16.58
C ASN A 694 -18.67 -20.70 -16.17
N LEU A 695 -18.21 -20.49 -14.94
CA LEU A 695 -16.93 -21.02 -14.44
C LEU A 695 -16.84 -22.56 -14.40
N THR A 696 -17.96 -23.28 -14.50
CA THR A 696 -17.99 -24.75 -14.51
C THR A 696 -17.89 -25.34 -15.92
N THR A 697 -18.46 -24.67 -16.92
CA THR A 697 -18.59 -25.19 -18.30
C THR A 697 -17.77 -24.40 -19.32
N GLY A 698 -17.29 -23.22 -18.95
CA GLY A 698 -16.64 -22.26 -19.83
C GLY A 698 -17.59 -21.46 -20.72
N ARG A 699 -18.90 -21.76 -20.76
CA ARG A 699 -19.81 -21.12 -21.74
C ARG A 699 -20.03 -19.63 -21.45
N ALA A 700 -19.90 -18.81 -22.48
CA ALA A 700 -20.22 -17.38 -22.47
C ALA A 700 -21.67 -17.14 -22.91
N SER A 701 -22.37 -16.22 -22.23
CA SER A 701 -23.70 -15.74 -22.61
C SER A 701 -23.74 -14.22 -22.57
N ILE A 702 -24.20 -13.59 -23.65
CA ILE A 702 -24.23 -12.12 -23.77
C ILE A 702 -25.18 -11.50 -22.75
N VAL A 703 -24.74 -10.43 -22.09
CA VAL A 703 -25.54 -9.58 -21.21
C VAL A 703 -26.02 -8.36 -22.00
N GLY A 704 -25.11 -7.66 -22.68
CA GLY A 704 -25.43 -6.48 -23.49
C GLY A 704 -24.20 -5.70 -23.92
N GLN A 705 -24.40 -4.68 -24.75
CA GLN A 705 -23.36 -3.75 -25.17
C GLN A 705 -22.91 -2.86 -24.01
N ILE A 706 -21.61 -2.60 -23.87
CA ILE A 706 -21.07 -1.79 -22.76
C ILE A 706 -21.10 -0.30 -23.15
N GLY A 707 -21.61 0.53 -22.24
CA GLY A 707 -21.81 1.96 -22.41
C GLY A 707 -22.66 2.30 -23.63
N ASP A 708 -22.41 3.44 -24.25
CA ASP A 708 -23.05 3.86 -25.50
C ASP A 708 -22.53 3.13 -26.75
N GLY A 709 -21.81 2.02 -26.59
CA GLY A 709 -21.21 1.26 -27.68
C GLY A 709 -19.78 1.63 -28.05
N ARG A 710 -19.13 2.46 -27.22
CA ARG A 710 -17.70 2.75 -27.29
C ARG A 710 -16.82 1.50 -27.11
N SER A 711 -15.64 1.52 -27.73
CA SER A 711 -14.60 0.52 -27.49
C SER A 711 -13.98 0.69 -26.11
N ILE A 712 -13.67 -0.43 -25.46
CA ILE A 712 -13.00 -0.47 -24.14
C ILE A 712 -11.72 -1.33 -24.22
N LYS A 713 -10.86 -1.27 -23.20
CA LYS A 713 -9.60 -2.01 -23.10
C LYS A 713 -9.27 -2.48 -21.66
N GLY A 714 -10.23 -2.36 -20.75
CA GLY A 714 -10.12 -2.84 -19.37
C GLY A 714 -11.51 -2.91 -18.73
N LEU A 715 -11.69 -3.81 -17.78
CA LEU A 715 -12.92 -4.02 -17.02
C LEU A 715 -12.55 -4.29 -15.56
N ALA A 716 -13.23 -3.63 -14.62
CA ALA A 716 -13.15 -3.88 -13.19
C ALA A 716 -14.56 -3.91 -12.58
N LEU A 717 -14.86 -4.94 -11.80
CA LEU A 717 -16.10 -5.13 -11.05
C LEU A 717 -15.93 -4.56 -9.64
N THR A 718 -16.98 -3.93 -9.13
CA THR A 718 -16.96 -3.44 -7.74
C THR A 718 -16.98 -4.61 -6.76
N LEU A 719 -16.21 -4.51 -5.67
CA LEU A 719 -15.90 -5.63 -4.78
C LEU A 719 -17.05 -6.12 -3.86
N ILE A 720 -18.23 -5.49 -3.87
CA ILE A 720 -19.28 -5.77 -2.86
C ILE A 720 -20.68 -5.91 -3.49
#